data_AF-A0A2I6QM08-F1
#
_entry.id   AF-A0A2I6QM08-F1
#
_cell.length_a   1.000
_cell.length_b   1.000
_cell.length_c   1.000
_cell.angle_alpha   90.00
_cell.angle_beta   90.00
_cell.angle_gamma   90.00
#
_symmetry.space_group_name_H-M   'P 1'
#
loop_
_entity.id
_entity.type
_entity.pdbx_description
1 polymer ?
#
loop_
_entity_poly.entity_id
_entity_poly.type
_entity_poly.pdbx_seq_one_letter_code
_entity_poly.pdbx_strand_id
1 'polypeptide(L)'
;MKKTVTVALLYTLVLAAAVPSFAQKGRPANQEPIVETRSDDSKSGVAEEQRPEIDPDVKRIPARQKAGFAGVEAVTDGSGVLVRWTMDFEDANPGFYVYRSDSTEPLNHSMIVGSLAKRGMNRLTGGEYQYFDPIGSEGSVYTVKAFGANGKGVFSSPASARFSTAFEAETGSNSEQLRIASATTNGSVEQARLELDSDLFEVVQANTLAPDPTTHKQVVSQPGAKIGVTKEGMYRVNRAQLPASIFDNTDTTKWRLFMEGNEQAINVGPNGQYIEFYGKGIDTAESDTRMYYLIVGTVAGKRIQAKQVRPLGGNLTAKNFTSISEQRERTSYVDIINNGDTENYWGRVVVLDTSFPIDLTLPGVDSTGATATITLKMQGYNASAHSVVPTINGHALAPATGDGFNAYSKQYSVPVNFLNDGANSLGLVSSGFGDQNLFDSVTFGYPRRFQAAQNKLSFTTPGLRKVNVDGFTTSNVRVFDTTIDGSPVQIANAVVSASGSTFTATVPASRSAVMYGVEDSALLQPASVTTNNASTLSTSGNAADAVIISYSSSDMMAVAQNWATYRRSAAGGAFNVKVIDVADVFDEFNYGVPSAESIKSFLSYANTSWTTKPRYVLLVGDSTMDPRNYEGFGFVNQVPTKLIALFFGDSGSDDYLADFDNDGLSEMAIGRIAVKTGAEATVALNKTTTFETPSQQNLNRGALFAFDQPIGWDFDGMSHLMRNELPGTVPADFVQRASDGSTIPALKTSLNSGKFIVNWAGHGSFGVWGFSNPYLMTLPDIPNLTNTTSPSIFTMLTCLNGYFIRQTGDSFAETLIKSNGGAVAAWASTTETFPDVQQSMGIRFFNKLNSGSITRLGDLIKDAKTVVPGGDDVRLSWALLGDPMLKVR
;
A
#
# COMPACT_ATOMS: atom_id res chain seq x y z
N MET A 1 33.18 49.52 8.39
CA MET A 1 33.24 48.73 9.65
C MET A 1 31.95 47.91 9.71
N LYS A 2 32.02 46.61 9.37
CA LYS A 2 31.76 45.46 10.28
C LYS A 2 30.37 45.58 10.96
N LYS A 3 29.38 44.72 10.71
CA LYS A 3 29.41 43.25 10.90
C LYS A 3 28.30 42.52 10.12
N THR A 4 28.71 41.37 9.57
CA THR A 4 27.96 40.22 9.07
C THR A 4 27.17 39.53 10.18
N VAL A 5 25.96 39.04 9.89
CA VAL A 5 25.39 37.84 10.53
C VAL A 5 24.73 37.00 9.44
N THR A 6 25.34 35.84 9.19
CA THR A 6 24.86 34.76 8.33
C THR A 6 23.92 33.90 9.18
N VAL A 7 22.70 33.62 8.69
CA VAL A 7 21.83 32.58 9.26
C VAL A 7 21.62 31.52 8.19
N ALA A 8 22.11 30.33 8.48
CA ALA A 8 21.86 29.12 7.71
C ALA A 8 20.44 28.63 8.00
N LEU A 9 19.63 28.40 6.97
CA LEU A 9 18.37 27.66 7.10
C LEU A 9 18.54 26.28 6.45
N LEU A 10 18.47 25.25 7.29
CA LEU A 10 18.05 23.91 6.87
C LEU A 10 16.53 23.94 6.70
N TYR A 11 16.04 23.49 5.54
CA TYR A 11 14.63 23.15 5.38
C TYR A 11 14.49 21.74 4.79
N THR A 12 13.81 20.91 5.56
CA THR A 12 13.24 19.62 5.16
C THR A 12 11.86 19.89 4.54
N LEU A 13 11.66 19.53 3.27
CA LEU A 13 10.35 19.57 2.62
C LEU A 13 9.53 18.35 3.09
N VAL A 14 8.35 18.60 3.67
CA VAL A 14 7.25 17.62 3.76
C VAL A 14 6.10 18.20 2.95
N LEU A 15 5.67 17.49 1.90
CA LEU A 15 4.40 17.75 1.23
C LEU A 15 3.27 17.32 2.16
N ALA A 16 2.47 18.28 2.64
CA ALA A 16 1.18 18.00 3.25
C ALA A 16 0.10 18.63 2.37
N ALA A 17 -0.80 17.78 1.85
CA ALA A 17 -2.01 18.21 1.16
C ALA A 17 -2.94 18.92 2.17
N ALA A 18 -3.50 20.05 1.74
CA ALA A 18 -4.36 20.89 2.56
C ALA A 18 -5.77 20.29 2.70
N VAL A 19 -6.13 19.91 3.93
CA VAL A 19 -7.53 19.79 4.38
C VAL A 19 -7.94 21.15 4.98
N PRO A 20 -9.09 21.75 4.64
CA PRO A 20 -9.46 23.07 5.16
C PRO A 20 -9.89 22.97 6.63
N SER A 21 -9.14 23.60 7.53
CA SER A 21 -9.49 23.69 8.96
C SER A 21 -10.55 24.76 9.22
N PHE A 22 -11.62 24.37 9.92
CA PHE A 22 -12.59 25.29 10.50
C PHE A 22 -12.04 25.88 11.81
N ALA A 23 -12.25 27.19 11.96
CA ALA A 23 -11.68 28.02 13.01
C ALA A 23 -12.12 27.65 14.44
N GLN A 24 -11.16 27.46 15.35
CA GLN A 24 -11.36 27.63 16.79
C GLN A 24 -10.75 28.96 17.26
N LYS A 25 -11.58 29.78 17.92
CA LYS A 25 -11.21 31.05 18.55
C LYS A 25 -10.27 30.81 19.74
N GLY A 26 -9.14 31.52 19.76
CA GLY A 26 -8.12 31.41 20.80
C GLY A 26 -8.36 32.20 22.10
N ARG A 27 -7.44 31.99 23.05
CA ARG A 27 -6.98 32.97 24.05
C ARG A 27 -5.54 32.62 24.51
N PRO A 28 -4.74 33.60 24.95
CA PRO A 28 -3.30 33.63 24.74
C PRO A 28 -2.45 33.12 25.91
N ALA A 29 -1.21 32.73 25.56
CA ALA A 29 -0.12 32.43 26.47
C ALA A 29 0.42 33.69 27.18
N ASN A 30 0.85 33.55 28.44
CA ASN A 30 1.96 34.31 29.00
C ASN A 30 2.47 33.71 30.33
N GLN A 31 3.81 33.69 30.43
CA GLN A 31 4.69 33.68 31.60
C GLN A 31 5.41 32.38 32.03
N GLU A 32 6.72 32.61 32.22
CA GLU A 32 7.89 31.77 32.48
C GLU A 32 7.89 31.02 33.83
N PRO A 33 8.85 30.07 34.03
CA PRO A 33 8.74 29.02 35.04
C PRO A 33 9.31 29.44 36.39
N ILE A 34 8.62 29.07 37.47
CA ILE A 34 9.15 29.13 38.83
C ILE A 34 9.27 27.70 39.36
N VAL A 35 10.50 27.34 39.71
CA VAL A 35 10.85 26.17 40.51
C VAL A 35 10.42 26.46 41.95
N GLU A 36 9.51 25.66 42.52
CA GLU A 36 9.57 25.32 43.95
C GLU A 36 8.73 24.10 44.32
N THR A 37 9.36 23.29 45.16
CA THR A 37 8.94 22.04 45.79
C THR A 37 7.72 22.16 46.72
N ARG A 38 6.85 21.13 46.77
CA ARG A 38 6.09 20.67 47.96
C ARG A 38 5.28 19.41 47.62
N SER A 39 5.53 18.28 48.29
CA SER A 39 4.94 17.81 49.56
C SER A 39 3.55 17.19 49.42
N ASP A 40 3.45 15.97 49.94
CA ASP A 40 2.30 15.06 49.96
C ASP A 40 0.96 15.64 50.46
N ASP A 41 -0.07 14.87 50.07
CA ASP A 41 -1.44 14.74 50.58
C ASP A 41 -2.54 15.71 50.09
N SER A 42 -3.33 15.25 49.10
CA SER A 42 -4.74 14.90 49.35
C SER A 42 -5.39 14.20 48.14
N LYS A 43 -6.20 13.17 48.47
CA LYS A 43 -6.85 12.22 47.57
C LYS A 43 -8.00 12.83 46.76
N SER A 44 -7.99 12.62 45.44
CA SER A 44 -9.19 12.48 44.61
C SER A 44 -8.92 11.46 43.52
N GLY A 45 -9.59 10.31 43.59
CA GLY A 45 -9.33 9.15 42.74
C GLY A 45 -9.79 9.36 41.30
N VAL A 46 -8.82 9.39 40.40
CA VAL A 46 -8.94 8.93 39.01
C VAL A 46 -7.92 7.81 38.90
N ALA A 47 -8.34 6.63 38.46
CA ALA A 47 -7.46 5.49 38.29
C ALA A 47 -6.45 5.82 37.19
N GLU A 48 -5.24 6.17 37.60
CA GLU A 48 -4.08 6.26 36.75
C GLU A 48 -3.76 4.85 36.25
N GLU A 49 -3.72 4.72 34.93
CA GLU A 49 -3.46 3.51 34.18
C GLU A 49 -2.14 2.89 34.65
N GLN A 50 -2.23 1.84 35.48
CA GLN A 50 -1.08 0.98 35.73
C GLN A 50 -0.82 0.21 34.44
N ARG A 51 0.07 0.78 33.62
CA ARG A 51 0.86 0.03 32.65
C ARG A 51 1.36 -1.22 33.37
N PRO A 52 1.11 -2.44 32.84
CA PRO A 52 1.76 -3.62 33.40
C PRO A 52 3.26 -3.35 33.37
N GLU A 53 3.87 -3.38 34.55
CA GLU A 53 5.33 -3.37 34.67
C GLU A 53 5.82 -4.53 33.82
N ILE A 54 6.56 -4.22 32.76
CA ILE A 54 7.30 -5.23 31.99
C ILE A 54 8.10 -6.00 33.03
N ASP A 55 7.88 -7.31 33.07
CA ASP A 55 8.55 -8.24 33.98
C ASP A 55 10.02 -7.81 34.24
N PRO A 56 10.39 -7.42 35.47
CA PRO A 56 11.73 -6.96 35.77
C PRO A 56 12.80 -8.06 35.67
N ASP A 57 12.43 -9.32 35.39
CA ASP A 57 13.34 -10.40 35.06
C ASP A 57 13.79 -10.45 33.57
N VAL A 58 13.48 -9.44 32.76
CA VAL A 58 14.20 -9.18 31.48
C VAL A 58 15.58 -8.56 31.75
N LYS A 59 16.37 -9.19 32.63
CA LYS A 59 17.80 -8.92 32.84
C LYS A 59 18.60 -10.20 32.75
N ARG A 60 18.52 -10.83 31.57
CA ARG A 60 19.61 -11.55 30.84
C ARG A 60 18.96 -12.36 29.72
N ILE A 61 18.87 -11.80 28.50
CA ILE A 61 18.66 -12.62 27.30
C ILE A 61 20.03 -13.24 26.96
N PRO A 62 20.23 -14.57 27.06
CA PRO A 62 21.45 -15.17 26.55
C PRO A 62 21.39 -15.21 25.02
N ALA A 63 22.52 -14.92 24.40
CA ALA A 63 22.78 -15.00 22.98
C ALA A 63 22.36 -16.35 22.36
N ARG A 64 21.38 -16.33 21.45
CA ARG A 64 21.37 -17.01 20.15
C ARG A 64 20.03 -16.74 19.46
N GLN A 65 20.03 -15.92 18.42
CA GLN A 65 19.03 -16.00 17.36
C GLN A 65 19.05 -17.43 16.79
N LYS A 66 17.89 -18.08 16.74
CA LYS A 66 17.73 -19.45 16.23
C LYS A 66 16.52 -19.49 15.31
N ALA A 67 16.62 -20.30 14.27
CA ALA A 67 15.53 -20.60 13.36
C ALA A 67 15.46 -22.12 13.15
N GLY A 68 14.25 -22.66 13.14
CA GLY A 68 13.97 -24.07 12.83
C GLY A 68 12.90 -24.16 11.75
N PHE A 69 13.15 -24.94 10.71
CA PHE A 69 12.16 -25.20 9.66
C PHE A 69 11.26 -26.36 10.08
N ALA A 70 9.94 -26.14 10.05
CA ALA A 70 8.94 -27.20 10.18
C ALA A 70 8.84 -28.01 8.88
N GLY A 71 8.90 -27.33 7.75
CA GLY A 71 8.81 -27.96 6.43
C GLY A 71 9.12 -26.98 5.29
N VAL A 72 9.57 -27.53 4.17
CA VAL A 72 9.74 -26.81 2.90
C VAL A 72 9.18 -27.69 1.80
N GLU A 73 8.46 -27.08 0.86
CA GLU A 73 7.98 -27.74 -0.33
C GLU A 73 8.16 -26.87 -1.57
N ALA A 74 8.15 -27.51 -2.73
CA ALA A 74 8.24 -26.87 -4.03
C ALA A 74 7.20 -27.52 -4.96
N VAL A 75 6.31 -26.72 -5.53
CA VAL A 75 5.19 -27.19 -6.37
C VAL A 75 5.24 -26.48 -7.72
N THR A 76 4.95 -27.20 -8.80
CA THR A 76 4.91 -26.66 -10.16
C THR A 76 3.76 -27.24 -10.96
N ASP A 77 3.24 -26.49 -11.93
CA ASP A 77 2.36 -26.96 -12.99
C ASP A 77 3.02 -26.85 -14.39
N GLY A 78 4.32 -26.54 -14.43
CA GLY A 78 5.08 -26.26 -15.64
C GLY A 78 5.30 -24.78 -15.94
N SER A 79 4.62 -23.84 -15.25
CA SER A 79 4.73 -22.39 -15.49
C SER A 79 5.71 -21.66 -14.56
N GLY A 80 6.55 -22.43 -13.84
CA GLY A 80 7.44 -21.98 -12.77
C GLY A 80 7.24 -22.83 -11.50
N VAL A 81 8.02 -22.56 -10.46
CA VAL A 81 7.95 -23.29 -9.18
C VAL A 81 7.63 -22.34 -8.04
N LEU A 82 6.59 -22.64 -7.27
CA LEU A 82 6.31 -21.99 -6.00
C LEU A 82 7.01 -22.77 -4.88
N VAL A 83 7.99 -22.15 -4.23
CA VAL A 83 8.67 -22.66 -3.05
C VAL A 83 8.01 -22.07 -1.81
N ARG A 84 7.56 -22.92 -0.88
CA ARG A 84 6.92 -22.51 0.38
C ARG A 84 7.64 -23.14 1.55
N TRP A 85 7.70 -22.43 2.67
CA TRP A 85 8.21 -22.99 3.91
C TRP A 85 7.47 -22.47 5.13
N THR A 86 7.42 -23.33 6.13
CA THR A 86 6.89 -23.04 7.46
C THR A 86 8.00 -23.22 8.48
N MET A 87 8.06 -22.29 9.42
CA MET A 87 9.04 -22.30 10.50
C MET A 87 8.44 -22.94 11.75
N ASP A 88 9.17 -23.86 12.38
CA ASP A 88 8.85 -24.31 13.74
C ASP A 88 8.98 -23.13 14.70
N PHE A 89 10.05 -22.35 14.53
CA PHE A 89 10.27 -21.12 15.28
C PHE A 89 11.34 -20.23 14.66
N GLU A 90 11.26 -18.94 14.99
CA GLU A 90 12.19 -17.89 14.58
C GLU A 90 12.40 -16.89 15.71
N ASP A 91 13.61 -16.81 16.24
CA ASP A 91 14.00 -15.80 17.23
C ASP A 91 14.73 -14.65 16.53
N ALA A 92 14.04 -13.52 16.32
CA ALA A 92 14.58 -12.30 15.71
C ALA A 92 15.32 -12.55 14.38
N ASN A 93 14.74 -13.38 13.51
CA ASN A 93 15.33 -13.77 12.24
C ASN A 93 15.26 -12.59 11.24
N PRO A 94 16.39 -12.04 10.75
CA PRO A 94 16.36 -11.00 9.73
C PRO A 94 15.68 -11.44 8.43
N GLY A 95 15.77 -12.72 8.05
CA GLY A 95 15.05 -13.24 6.89
C GLY A 95 15.73 -14.38 6.14
N PHE A 96 15.34 -14.54 4.88
CA PHE A 96 15.58 -15.74 4.09
C PHE A 96 16.15 -15.47 2.70
N TYR A 97 16.97 -16.41 2.24
CA TYR A 97 17.37 -16.55 0.84
C TYR A 97 17.04 -17.95 0.33
N VAL A 98 16.55 -18.01 -0.91
CA VAL A 98 16.18 -19.25 -1.59
C VAL A 98 17.27 -19.60 -2.60
N TYR A 99 17.71 -20.85 -2.58
CA TYR A 99 18.73 -21.38 -3.49
C TYR A 99 18.14 -22.53 -4.30
N ARG A 100 18.47 -22.56 -5.59
CA ARG A 100 18.25 -23.71 -6.46
C ARG A 100 19.54 -24.52 -6.55
N SER A 101 19.47 -25.84 -6.58
CA SER A 101 20.64 -26.73 -6.50
C SER A 101 21.66 -26.57 -7.64
N ASP A 102 21.25 -25.96 -8.75
CA ASP A 102 22.08 -25.63 -9.91
C ASP A 102 22.71 -24.22 -9.82
N SER A 103 22.43 -23.45 -8.77
CA SER A 103 22.94 -22.10 -8.53
C SER A 103 23.72 -22.00 -7.23
N THR A 104 24.84 -21.29 -7.26
CA THR A 104 25.60 -20.92 -6.06
C THR A 104 25.12 -19.60 -5.45
N GLU A 105 24.45 -18.76 -6.24
CA GLU A 105 23.85 -17.51 -5.81
C GLU A 105 22.38 -17.74 -5.41
N PRO A 106 21.84 -16.97 -4.45
CA PRO A 106 20.42 -17.04 -4.14
C PRO A 106 19.58 -16.47 -5.28
N LEU A 107 18.37 -16.98 -5.43
CA LEU A 107 17.42 -16.55 -6.47
C LEU A 107 16.84 -15.16 -6.17
N ASN A 108 16.65 -14.83 -4.90
CA ASN A 108 16.24 -13.51 -4.45
C ASN A 108 17.47 -12.67 -4.06
N HIS A 109 17.66 -11.49 -4.67
CA HIS A 109 18.76 -10.57 -4.33
C HIS A 109 18.39 -9.56 -3.21
N SER A 110 17.10 -9.50 -2.85
CA SER A 110 16.62 -8.89 -1.61
C SER A 110 16.15 -9.99 -0.67
N MET A 111 16.54 -9.90 0.61
CA MET A 111 16.15 -10.87 1.63
C MET A 111 14.62 -10.85 1.82
N ILE A 112 14.00 -12.02 1.88
CA ILE A 112 12.59 -12.13 2.30
C ILE A 112 12.59 -11.96 3.82
N VAL A 113 12.01 -10.88 4.33
CA VAL A 113 12.12 -10.52 5.75
C VAL A 113 11.45 -11.54 6.66
N GLY A 114 12.14 -11.88 7.77
CA GLY A 114 11.71 -12.89 8.73
C GLY A 114 11.01 -12.30 9.95
N SER A 115 11.00 -13.06 11.06
CA SER A 115 10.34 -12.66 12.30
C SER A 115 10.79 -11.32 12.90
N LEU A 116 12.00 -10.85 12.57
CA LEU A 116 12.45 -9.52 13.00
C LEU A 116 11.57 -8.40 12.45
N ALA A 117 11.14 -8.47 11.19
CA ALA A 117 10.31 -7.42 10.56
C ALA A 117 8.91 -7.38 11.17
N LYS A 118 8.45 -8.53 11.63
CA LYS A 118 7.06 -8.77 12.03
C LYS A 118 6.85 -8.65 13.55
N ARG A 119 7.82 -9.12 14.35
CA ARG A 119 7.71 -9.20 15.83
C ARG A 119 8.95 -8.68 16.57
N GLY A 120 9.92 -8.11 15.86
CA GLY A 120 11.16 -7.60 16.46
C GLY A 120 11.95 -8.72 17.13
N MET A 121 12.29 -8.52 18.41
CA MET A 121 13.09 -9.49 19.17
C MET A 121 12.28 -10.67 19.72
N ASN A 122 10.96 -10.65 19.55
CA ASN A 122 10.08 -11.70 20.05
C ASN A 122 10.11 -12.92 19.13
N ARG A 123 9.93 -14.11 19.73
CA ARG A 123 9.81 -15.35 18.99
C ARG A 123 8.54 -15.36 18.14
N LEU A 124 8.67 -15.81 16.89
CA LEU A 124 7.57 -16.19 16.02
C LEU A 124 7.57 -17.71 15.84
N THR A 125 6.40 -18.34 15.92
CA THR A 125 6.21 -19.79 15.73
C THR A 125 5.24 -19.99 14.58
N GLY A 126 5.50 -20.94 13.69
CA GLY A 126 4.61 -21.21 12.54
C GLY A 126 4.67 -20.14 11.45
N GLY A 127 5.73 -19.34 11.38
CA GLY A 127 5.88 -18.34 10.32
C GLY A 127 5.87 -18.99 8.94
N GLU A 128 5.03 -18.49 8.04
CA GLU A 128 4.89 -18.98 6.66
C GLU A 128 5.43 -17.95 5.67
N TYR A 129 6.14 -18.44 4.67
CA TYR A 129 6.80 -17.64 3.65
C TYR A 129 6.82 -18.39 2.32
N GLN A 130 7.00 -17.65 1.22
CA GLN A 130 7.05 -18.23 -0.11
C GLN A 130 7.92 -17.42 -1.07
N TYR A 131 8.33 -18.06 -2.16
CA TYR A 131 9.06 -17.47 -3.27
C TYR A 131 8.67 -18.19 -4.57
N PHE A 132 8.43 -17.42 -5.64
CA PHE A 132 8.14 -17.98 -6.95
C PHE A 132 9.37 -17.89 -7.87
N ASP A 133 9.85 -19.04 -8.33
CA ASP A 133 10.91 -19.14 -9.34
C ASP A 133 10.28 -19.34 -10.74
N PRO A 134 10.21 -18.29 -11.59
CA PRO A 134 9.60 -18.38 -12.91
C PRO A 134 10.40 -19.24 -13.91
N ILE A 135 11.64 -19.61 -13.58
CA ILE A 135 12.53 -20.42 -14.42
C ILE A 135 12.56 -21.89 -13.91
N GLY A 136 12.05 -22.13 -12.70
CA GLY A 136 11.98 -23.44 -12.08
C GLY A 136 11.18 -24.46 -12.91
N SER A 137 11.52 -25.74 -12.74
CA SER A 137 10.84 -26.86 -13.39
C SER A 137 10.66 -28.04 -12.42
N GLU A 138 9.98 -29.10 -12.84
CA GLU A 138 9.82 -30.34 -12.03
C GLU A 138 11.16 -30.98 -11.62
N GLY A 139 12.26 -30.73 -12.34
CA GLY A 139 13.59 -31.21 -11.97
C GLY A 139 14.34 -30.33 -10.96
N SER A 140 13.80 -29.17 -10.61
CA SER A 140 14.46 -28.20 -9.73
C SER A 140 14.41 -28.65 -8.27
N VAL A 141 15.52 -28.47 -7.56
CA VAL A 141 15.62 -28.76 -6.11
C VAL A 141 16.00 -27.48 -5.39
N TYR A 142 15.26 -27.17 -4.31
CA TYR A 142 15.39 -25.92 -3.58
C TYR A 142 15.86 -26.14 -2.15
N THR A 143 16.64 -25.20 -1.63
CA THR A 143 16.94 -25.07 -0.20
C THR A 143 16.72 -23.63 0.22
N VAL A 144 16.23 -23.43 1.44
CA VAL A 144 16.00 -22.11 2.01
C VAL A 144 16.99 -21.90 3.15
N LYS A 145 17.69 -20.76 3.15
CA LYS A 145 18.61 -20.37 4.22
C LYS A 145 17.95 -19.28 5.07
N ALA A 146 17.68 -19.59 6.34
CA ALA A 146 17.33 -18.59 7.35
C ALA A 146 18.62 -17.95 7.88
N PHE A 147 18.76 -16.62 7.79
CA PHE A 147 19.98 -15.91 8.19
C PHE A 147 19.99 -15.59 9.69
N GLY A 148 21.07 -15.92 10.41
CA GLY A 148 21.29 -15.43 11.78
C GLY A 148 22.13 -14.15 11.82
N ALA A 149 22.03 -13.37 12.90
CA ALA A 149 22.78 -12.13 13.13
C ALA A 149 24.31 -12.26 13.06
N ASN A 150 24.84 -13.47 13.21
CA ASN A 150 26.28 -13.73 13.13
C ASN A 150 26.75 -14.05 11.69
N GLY A 151 25.93 -13.82 10.67
CA GLY A 151 26.21 -14.18 9.27
C GLY A 151 26.11 -15.68 8.97
N LYS A 152 25.92 -16.53 9.99
CA LYS A 152 25.69 -17.97 9.83
C LYS A 152 24.19 -18.23 9.81
N GLY A 153 23.73 -18.94 8.78
CA GLY A 153 22.33 -19.33 8.62
C GLY A 153 22.10 -20.82 8.83
N VAL A 154 20.84 -21.20 9.00
CA VAL A 154 20.39 -22.60 8.99
C VAL A 154 19.76 -22.86 7.63
N PHE A 155 20.15 -23.95 6.97
CA PHE A 155 19.50 -24.40 5.74
C PHE A 155 18.36 -25.36 6.07
N SER A 156 17.29 -25.27 5.30
CA SER A 156 16.25 -26.28 5.27
C SER A 156 16.75 -27.61 4.70
N SER A 157 15.96 -28.66 4.89
CA SER A 157 16.08 -29.84 4.03
C SER A 157 15.80 -29.47 2.57
N PRO A 158 16.45 -30.12 1.58
CA PRO A 158 16.14 -29.91 0.18
C PRO A 158 14.70 -30.31 -0.16
N ALA A 159 14.03 -29.49 -0.97
CA ALA A 159 12.70 -29.75 -1.50
C ALA A 159 12.77 -29.89 -3.02
N SER A 160 12.49 -31.08 -3.54
CA SER A 160 12.35 -31.31 -4.98
C SER A 160 10.99 -30.78 -5.44
N ALA A 161 10.99 -30.02 -6.54
CA ALA A 161 9.76 -29.57 -7.18
C ALA A 161 8.93 -30.77 -7.62
N ARG A 162 7.65 -30.77 -7.24
CA ARG A 162 6.69 -31.80 -7.69
C ARG A 162 5.66 -31.19 -8.62
N PHE A 163 5.34 -31.90 -9.70
CA PHE A 163 4.28 -31.50 -10.60
C PHE A 163 2.90 -31.72 -9.97
N SER A 164 2.01 -30.74 -10.09
CA SER A 164 0.62 -30.80 -9.59
C SER A 164 -0.34 -30.28 -10.64
N THR A 165 -1.24 -31.13 -11.13
CA THR A 165 -2.35 -30.73 -12.00
C THR A 165 -3.44 -29.93 -11.26
N ALA A 166 -3.35 -29.87 -9.93
CA ALA A 166 -4.27 -29.15 -9.05
C ALA A 166 -3.55 -28.01 -8.32
N PHE A 167 -2.54 -27.40 -8.96
CA PHE A 167 -1.66 -26.37 -8.38
C PHE A 167 -2.41 -25.25 -7.65
N GLU A 168 -3.51 -24.76 -8.21
CA GLU A 168 -4.27 -23.66 -7.59
C GLU A 168 -5.02 -24.12 -6.33
N ALA A 169 -5.58 -25.34 -6.32
CA ALA A 169 -6.36 -25.87 -5.19
C ALA A 169 -5.49 -26.20 -3.96
N GLU A 170 -4.55 -27.13 -4.11
CA GLU A 170 -3.14 -26.74 -4.13
C GLU A 170 -2.58 -25.71 -3.14
N THR A 171 -2.17 -24.63 -3.79
CA THR A 171 -1.33 -23.58 -3.24
C THR A 171 -2.13 -22.36 -2.82
N GLY A 172 -3.40 -22.28 -3.21
CA GLY A 172 -4.22 -21.06 -3.12
C GLY A 172 -3.77 -19.97 -4.09
N SER A 173 -2.88 -20.28 -5.03
CA SER A 173 -2.29 -19.32 -5.97
C SER A 173 -2.39 -19.80 -7.41
N ASN A 174 -2.57 -18.87 -8.33
CA ASN A 174 -2.52 -19.15 -9.76
C ASN A 174 -1.08 -18.93 -10.28
N SER A 175 -0.47 -19.97 -10.85
CA SER A 175 0.93 -19.98 -11.30
C SER A 175 1.23 -18.92 -12.36
N GLU A 176 0.31 -18.72 -13.31
CA GLU A 176 0.45 -17.71 -14.37
C GLU A 176 0.37 -16.29 -13.81
N GLN A 177 -0.52 -16.05 -12.83
CA GLN A 177 -0.56 -14.77 -12.12
C GLN A 177 0.73 -14.51 -11.35
N LEU A 178 1.27 -15.50 -10.64
CA LEU A 178 2.57 -15.38 -9.96
C LEU A 178 3.72 -15.12 -10.94
N ARG A 179 3.71 -15.76 -12.11
CA ARG A 179 4.70 -15.54 -13.17
C ARG A 179 4.63 -14.12 -13.73
N ILE A 180 3.43 -13.59 -13.95
CA ILE A 180 3.23 -12.19 -14.38
C ILE A 180 3.65 -11.22 -13.26
N ALA A 181 3.23 -11.49 -12.02
CA ALA A 181 3.51 -10.63 -10.87
C ALA A 181 5.01 -10.53 -10.57
N SER A 182 5.73 -11.66 -10.56
CA SER A 182 7.18 -11.69 -10.35
C SER A 182 7.97 -11.01 -11.47
N ALA A 183 7.43 -10.96 -12.70
CA ALA A 183 8.04 -10.24 -13.82
C ALA A 183 7.73 -8.73 -13.85
N THR A 184 6.79 -8.27 -13.02
CA THR A 184 6.29 -6.88 -13.02
C THR A 184 6.49 -6.19 -11.67
N THR A 185 7.45 -6.67 -10.87
CA THR A 185 7.78 -6.03 -9.59
C THR A 185 8.25 -4.60 -9.81
N ASN A 186 7.87 -3.71 -8.90
CA ASN A 186 8.19 -2.27 -9.01
C ASN A 186 8.91 -1.74 -7.76
N GLY A 187 9.69 -2.61 -7.12
CA GLY A 187 10.40 -2.31 -5.87
C GLY A 187 11.64 -1.42 -6.04
N SER A 188 11.93 -0.92 -7.24
CA SER A 188 13.09 -0.06 -7.52
C SER A 188 12.61 1.17 -8.30
N VAL A 189 12.65 2.33 -7.65
CA VAL A 189 12.18 3.59 -8.20
C VAL A 189 13.36 4.49 -8.53
N GLU A 190 13.57 4.71 -9.83
CA GLU A 190 14.54 5.65 -10.38
C GLU A 190 13.87 6.98 -10.71
N GLN A 191 14.44 8.08 -10.20
CA GLN A 191 14.01 9.44 -10.55
C GLN A 191 15.21 10.30 -10.93
N ALA A 192 15.05 11.11 -11.98
CA ALA A 192 16.02 12.13 -12.33
C ALA A 192 15.34 13.50 -12.24
N ARG A 193 15.96 14.41 -11.49
CA ARG A 193 15.52 15.81 -11.37
C ARG A 193 16.68 16.76 -11.60
N LEU A 194 16.35 18.02 -11.86
CA LEU A 194 17.32 19.07 -12.08
C LEU A 194 17.63 19.77 -10.75
N GLU A 195 18.89 20.13 -10.55
CA GLU A 195 19.22 21.13 -9.54
C GLU A 195 18.93 22.51 -10.11
N LEU A 196 18.10 23.29 -9.40
CA LEU A 196 17.73 24.64 -9.81
C LEU A 196 18.53 25.64 -8.99
N ASP A 197 19.06 26.67 -9.65
CA ASP A 197 19.55 27.85 -8.94
C ASP A 197 18.38 28.57 -8.23
N SER A 198 18.70 29.44 -7.26
CA SER A 198 17.69 30.10 -6.43
C SER A 198 16.64 30.84 -7.23
N ASP A 199 17.06 31.57 -8.27
CA ASP A 199 16.18 32.41 -9.07
C ASP A 199 15.25 31.56 -9.94
N LEU A 200 15.78 30.51 -10.58
CA LEU A 200 14.99 29.58 -11.37
C LEU A 200 14.06 28.75 -10.48
N PHE A 201 14.50 28.37 -9.28
CA PHE A 201 13.67 27.66 -8.30
C PHE A 201 12.45 28.50 -7.92
N GLU A 202 12.64 29.78 -7.56
CA GLU A 202 11.53 30.70 -7.23
C GLU A 202 10.55 30.83 -8.41
N VAL A 203 11.06 30.96 -9.64
CA VAL A 203 10.22 31.04 -10.83
C VAL A 203 9.43 29.75 -11.06
N VAL A 204 10.05 28.59 -10.94
CA VAL A 204 9.36 27.30 -11.10
C VAL A 204 8.28 27.15 -10.02
N GLN A 205 8.61 27.40 -8.75
CA GLN A 205 7.66 27.29 -7.64
C GLN A 205 6.46 28.23 -7.81
N ALA A 206 6.69 29.47 -8.24
CA ALA A 206 5.62 30.43 -8.50
C ALA A 206 4.70 30.05 -9.68
N ASN A 207 5.12 29.09 -10.51
CA ASN A 207 4.36 28.61 -11.68
C ASN A 207 3.93 27.14 -11.57
N THR A 208 4.09 26.52 -10.40
CA THR A 208 3.50 25.21 -10.11
C THR A 208 1.99 25.35 -9.99
N LEU A 209 1.24 24.42 -10.58
CA LEU A 209 -0.23 24.42 -10.50
C LEU A 209 -0.67 23.68 -9.24
N ALA A 210 -1.44 24.35 -8.38
CA ALA A 210 -2.18 23.69 -7.31
C ALA A 210 -3.43 23.00 -7.90
N PRO A 211 -3.90 21.86 -7.34
CA PRO A 211 -5.14 21.24 -7.76
C PRO A 211 -6.33 22.21 -7.76
N ASP A 212 -7.23 22.08 -8.75
CA ASP A 212 -8.52 22.76 -8.78
C ASP A 212 -9.66 21.73 -8.62
N PRO A 213 -10.10 21.44 -7.39
CA PRO A 213 -11.14 20.45 -7.13
C PRO A 213 -12.48 20.78 -7.79
N THR A 214 -12.78 22.06 -8.01
CA THR A 214 -14.07 22.48 -8.57
C THR A 214 -14.12 22.18 -10.06
N THR A 215 -13.09 22.60 -10.79
CA THR A 215 -12.98 22.27 -12.22
C THR A 215 -12.80 20.78 -12.41
N HIS A 216 -12.05 20.10 -11.54
CA HIS A 216 -11.87 18.65 -11.60
C HIS A 216 -13.20 17.89 -11.57
N LYS A 217 -14.08 18.20 -10.60
CA LYS A 217 -15.42 17.60 -10.51
C LYS A 217 -16.28 17.85 -11.75
N GLN A 218 -16.15 19.03 -12.37
CA GLN A 218 -16.82 19.32 -13.64
C GLN A 218 -16.25 18.51 -14.81
N VAL A 219 -14.95 18.21 -14.82
CA VAL A 219 -14.29 17.43 -15.86
C VAL A 219 -14.67 15.95 -15.76
N VAL A 220 -14.58 15.35 -14.57
CA VAL A 220 -14.85 13.91 -14.39
C VAL A 220 -16.35 13.57 -14.52
N SER A 221 -17.24 14.54 -14.36
CA SER A 221 -18.68 14.39 -14.62
C SER A 221 -19.06 14.43 -16.11
N GLN A 222 -18.09 14.53 -17.03
CA GLN A 222 -18.31 14.51 -18.48
C GLN A 222 -17.75 13.23 -19.11
N PRO A 223 -18.38 12.67 -20.15
CA PRO A 223 -17.78 11.57 -20.90
C PRO A 223 -16.45 11.99 -21.52
N GLY A 224 -15.44 11.13 -21.42
CA GLY A 224 -14.09 11.47 -21.86
C GLY A 224 -13.15 10.27 -21.90
N ALA A 225 -11.84 10.55 -22.01
CA ALA A 225 -10.79 9.55 -21.86
C ALA A 225 -9.97 9.83 -20.60
N LYS A 226 -9.67 8.79 -19.83
CA LYS A 226 -8.71 8.82 -18.71
C LYS A 226 -7.38 8.24 -19.18
N ILE A 227 -6.32 9.01 -19.06
CA ILE A 227 -4.98 8.71 -19.58
C ILE A 227 -4.01 8.59 -18.39
N GLY A 228 -3.48 7.39 -18.17
CA GLY A 228 -2.52 7.10 -17.10
C GLY A 228 -1.09 7.42 -17.51
N VAL A 229 -0.39 8.22 -16.71
CA VAL A 229 0.98 8.69 -16.94
C VAL A 229 1.86 8.30 -15.74
N THR A 230 2.99 7.64 -16.00
CA THR A 230 3.89 7.10 -14.97
C THR A 230 5.25 7.79 -14.90
N LYS A 231 5.63 8.58 -15.92
CA LYS A 231 6.95 9.21 -16.00
C LYS A 231 6.82 10.66 -16.47
N GLU A 232 7.81 11.47 -16.16
CA GLU A 232 7.92 12.81 -16.73
C GLU A 232 8.44 12.75 -18.17
N GLY A 233 7.79 13.48 -19.09
CA GLY A 233 8.24 13.60 -20.48
C GLY A 233 7.13 13.97 -21.46
N MET A 234 7.46 13.99 -22.76
CA MET A 234 6.47 14.20 -23.81
C MET A 234 5.77 12.90 -24.19
N TYR A 235 4.45 12.87 -24.05
CA TYR A 235 3.59 11.73 -24.39
C TYR A 235 2.92 11.94 -25.74
N ARG A 236 2.65 10.84 -26.46
CA ARG A 236 1.76 10.83 -27.63
C ARG A 236 0.64 9.81 -27.41
N VAL A 237 -0.61 10.25 -27.55
CA VAL A 237 -1.80 9.40 -27.52
C VAL A 237 -2.45 9.44 -28.90
N ASN A 238 -2.47 8.29 -29.56
CA ASN A 238 -3.07 8.13 -30.88
C ASN A 238 -4.60 8.11 -30.76
N ARG A 239 -5.31 8.67 -31.74
CA ARG A 239 -6.78 8.71 -31.79
C ARG A 239 -7.41 7.32 -31.66
N ALA A 240 -6.74 6.29 -32.20
CA ALA A 240 -7.20 4.91 -32.11
C ALA A 240 -7.21 4.34 -30.67
N GLN A 241 -6.48 4.95 -29.74
CA GLN A 241 -6.50 4.58 -28.32
C GLN A 241 -7.66 5.24 -27.56
N LEU A 242 -8.28 6.29 -28.12
CA LEU A 242 -9.38 6.99 -27.45
C LEU A 242 -10.66 6.15 -27.48
N PRO A 243 -11.48 6.18 -26.41
CA PRO A 243 -12.69 5.37 -26.31
C PRO A 243 -13.77 5.91 -27.26
N ALA A 244 -13.79 5.40 -28.49
CA ALA A 244 -14.63 5.91 -29.58
C ALA A 244 -16.15 5.82 -29.32
N SER A 245 -16.59 4.98 -28.37
CA SER A 245 -18.01 4.85 -27.99
C SER A 245 -18.54 6.05 -27.21
N ILE A 246 -17.69 6.78 -26.49
CA ILE A 246 -18.09 7.89 -25.62
C ILE A 246 -17.38 9.22 -25.93
N PHE A 247 -16.24 9.18 -26.62
CA PHE A 247 -15.44 10.38 -26.90
C PHE A 247 -15.78 10.97 -28.27
N ASP A 248 -16.40 12.16 -28.28
CA ASP A 248 -16.67 12.90 -29.52
C ASP A 248 -15.37 13.39 -30.16
N ASN A 249 -15.17 13.00 -31.42
CA ASN A 249 -13.95 13.28 -32.16
C ASN A 249 -14.19 14.13 -33.41
N THR A 250 -15.37 14.76 -33.52
CA THR A 250 -15.76 15.59 -34.67
C THR A 250 -15.02 16.93 -34.71
N ASP A 251 -14.94 17.63 -33.58
CA ASP A 251 -14.27 18.93 -33.45
C ASP A 251 -13.04 18.86 -32.53
N THR A 252 -11.89 18.60 -33.15
CA THR A 252 -10.61 18.44 -32.45
C THR A 252 -10.08 19.77 -31.87
N THR A 253 -10.67 20.92 -32.24
CA THR A 253 -10.30 22.22 -31.67
C THR A 253 -10.80 22.36 -30.22
N LYS A 254 -11.82 21.58 -29.85
CA LYS A 254 -12.43 21.54 -28.51
C LYS A 254 -11.87 20.47 -27.59
N TRP A 255 -10.88 19.70 -28.05
CA TRP A 255 -10.19 18.75 -27.18
C TRP A 255 -9.39 19.48 -26.11
N ARG A 256 -9.66 19.15 -24.84
CA ARG A 256 -9.07 19.76 -23.64
C ARG A 256 -8.58 18.66 -22.72
N LEU A 257 -7.33 18.76 -22.28
CA LEU A 257 -6.70 17.81 -21.38
C LEU A 257 -6.57 18.45 -19.99
N PHE A 258 -6.89 17.72 -18.93
CA PHE A 258 -6.81 18.20 -17.56
C PHE A 258 -6.00 17.27 -16.68
N MET A 259 -5.29 17.85 -15.72
CA MET A 259 -4.61 17.16 -14.61
C MET A 259 -5.05 17.84 -13.33
N GLU A 260 -5.69 17.11 -12.42
CA GLU A 260 -6.15 17.64 -11.13
C GLU A 260 -6.98 18.94 -11.28
N GLY A 261 -7.87 18.98 -12.28
CA GLY A 261 -8.69 20.15 -12.63
C GLY A 261 -7.99 21.25 -13.42
N ASN A 262 -6.67 21.21 -13.59
CA ASN A 262 -5.91 22.21 -14.33
C ASN A 262 -5.76 21.84 -15.81
N GLU A 263 -6.10 22.76 -16.72
CA GLU A 263 -5.98 22.53 -18.16
C GLU A 263 -4.51 22.52 -18.62
N GLN A 264 -4.15 21.42 -19.27
CA GLN A 264 -2.82 21.13 -19.81
C GLN A 264 -2.76 21.49 -21.29
N ALA A 265 -1.67 22.15 -21.70
CA ALA A 265 -1.46 22.48 -23.10
C ALA A 265 -1.15 21.21 -23.93
N ILE A 266 -1.86 21.03 -25.05
CA ILE A 266 -1.66 19.88 -25.95
C ILE A 266 -1.28 20.33 -27.36
N ASN A 267 -0.50 19.52 -28.07
CA ASN A 267 -0.49 19.52 -29.52
C ASN A 267 -1.60 18.60 -30.01
N VAL A 268 -2.30 19.02 -31.06
CA VAL A 268 -3.22 18.14 -31.80
C VAL A 268 -2.59 17.88 -33.16
N GLY A 269 -2.31 16.62 -33.46
CA GLY A 269 -1.73 16.21 -34.73
C GLY A 269 -2.65 16.55 -35.92
N PRO A 270 -2.11 16.56 -37.15
CA PRO A 270 -2.91 16.78 -38.35
C PRO A 270 -4.17 15.90 -38.37
N ASN A 271 -5.33 16.47 -38.70
CA ASN A 271 -6.63 15.78 -38.70
C ASN A 271 -7.02 15.12 -37.35
N GLY A 272 -6.39 15.53 -36.24
CA GLY A 272 -6.61 14.94 -34.91
C GLY A 272 -6.18 13.49 -34.80
N GLN A 273 -5.16 13.05 -35.55
CA GLN A 273 -4.69 11.66 -35.49
C GLN A 273 -4.04 11.28 -34.16
N TYR A 274 -3.54 12.26 -33.41
CA TYR A 274 -2.98 12.08 -32.08
C TYR A 274 -3.07 13.39 -31.28
N ILE A 275 -2.89 13.29 -29.98
CA ILE A 275 -2.48 14.42 -29.13
C ILE A 275 -1.09 14.19 -28.58
N GLU A 276 -0.36 15.27 -28.31
CA GLU A 276 0.86 15.21 -27.50
C GLU A 276 0.79 16.21 -26.36
N PHE A 277 1.39 15.87 -25.24
CA PHE A 277 1.43 16.73 -24.06
C PHE A 277 2.65 16.39 -23.20
N TYR A 278 3.05 17.33 -22.35
CA TYR A 278 4.08 17.07 -21.33
C TYR A 278 3.41 16.47 -20.10
N GLY A 279 3.64 15.17 -19.86
CA GLY A 279 3.08 14.42 -18.75
C GLY A 279 4.05 14.33 -17.59
N LYS A 280 3.52 14.17 -16.38
CA LYS A 280 4.25 13.93 -15.13
C LYS A 280 3.61 12.75 -14.41
N GLY A 281 4.43 11.78 -13.99
CA GLY A 281 3.99 10.69 -13.13
C GLY A 281 3.75 11.17 -11.69
N ILE A 282 3.48 10.20 -10.81
CA ILE A 282 3.48 10.37 -9.35
C ILE A 282 4.22 9.17 -8.73
N ASP A 283 4.55 9.23 -7.44
CA ASP A 283 5.05 8.09 -6.67
C ASP A 283 4.43 8.18 -5.28
N THR A 284 3.36 7.43 -5.06
CA THR A 284 2.64 7.31 -3.79
C THR A 284 2.67 5.85 -3.34
N ALA A 285 2.36 5.61 -2.07
CA ALA A 285 2.26 4.26 -1.52
C ALA A 285 1.28 3.37 -2.31
N GLU A 286 0.23 3.93 -2.91
CA GLU A 286 -0.84 3.17 -3.60
C GLU A 286 -0.77 3.26 -5.13
N SER A 287 -0.04 4.22 -5.71
CA SER A 287 0.09 4.36 -7.17
C SER A 287 1.32 5.16 -7.62
N ASP A 288 1.85 4.82 -8.80
CA ASP A 288 2.78 5.65 -9.60
C ASP A 288 2.12 6.30 -10.82
N THR A 289 0.82 6.08 -11.00
CA THR A 289 0.11 6.50 -12.20
C THR A 289 -0.71 7.73 -11.88
N ARG A 290 -0.31 8.85 -12.46
CA ARG A 290 -1.10 10.09 -12.43
C ARG A 290 -2.11 10.09 -13.56
N MET A 291 -3.34 10.47 -13.27
CA MET A 291 -4.42 10.47 -14.25
C MET A 291 -4.57 11.84 -14.91
N TYR A 292 -4.74 11.82 -16.23
CA TYR A 292 -5.11 12.97 -17.05
C TYR A 292 -6.46 12.70 -17.72
N TYR A 293 -7.30 13.73 -17.83
CA TYR A 293 -8.66 13.61 -18.38
C TYR A 293 -8.77 14.41 -19.67
N LEU A 294 -9.01 13.72 -20.78
CA LEU A 294 -9.28 14.34 -22.07
C LEU A 294 -10.80 14.40 -22.30
N ILE A 295 -11.32 15.61 -22.43
CA ILE A 295 -12.74 15.87 -22.69
C ILE A 295 -12.93 16.74 -23.95
N VAL A 296 -14.17 16.80 -24.42
CA VAL A 296 -14.60 17.71 -25.49
C VAL A 296 -15.33 18.88 -24.85
N GLY A 297 -14.65 20.02 -24.75
CA GLY A 297 -15.18 21.21 -24.10
C GLY A 297 -16.13 22.02 -24.97
N THR A 298 -16.70 23.08 -24.39
CA THR A 298 -17.49 24.09 -25.12
C THR A 298 -16.64 25.21 -25.71
N VAL A 299 -15.36 25.29 -25.32
CA VAL A 299 -14.38 26.28 -25.77
C VAL A 299 -13.18 25.59 -26.41
N ALA A 300 -12.40 26.35 -27.19
CA ALA A 300 -11.16 25.86 -27.76
C ALA A 300 -10.18 25.45 -26.64
N GLY A 301 -9.52 24.31 -26.82
CA GLY A 301 -8.59 23.82 -25.81
C GLY A 301 -7.22 24.49 -25.84
N LYS A 302 -6.54 24.46 -24.71
CA LYS A 302 -5.17 25.00 -24.57
C LYS A 302 -4.21 24.26 -25.49
N ARG A 303 -3.39 25.03 -26.23
CA ARG A 303 -2.41 24.49 -27.19
C ARG A 303 -0.98 24.82 -26.79
N ILE A 304 -0.06 23.89 -27.01
CA ILE A 304 1.39 24.14 -26.87
C ILE A 304 1.75 25.22 -27.89
N GLN A 305 2.27 26.34 -27.39
CA GLN A 305 2.64 27.47 -28.24
C GLN A 305 4.04 27.28 -28.80
N ALA A 306 4.30 27.82 -29.99
CA ALA A 306 5.65 27.97 -30.53
C ALA A 306 6.12 29.42 -30.30
N LYS A 307 7.28 29.61 -29.67
CA LYS A 307 7.87 30.94 -29.45
C LYS A 307 9.31 31.00 -29.95
N GLN A 308 9.68 32.14 -30.52
CA GLN A 308 11.07 32.49 -30.77
C GLN A 308 11.66 33.10 -29.51
N VAL A 309 12.74 32.50 -29.02
CA VAL A 309 13.49 33.05 -27.89
C VAL A 309 14.36 34.19 -28.40
N ARG A 310 14.22 35.39 -27.82
CA ARG A 310 15.05 36.54 -28.17
C ARG A 310 16.50 36.28 -27.72
N PRO A 311 17.47 36.16 -28.65
CA PRO A 311 18.86 35.91 -28.28
C PRO A 311 19.43 37.10 -27.51
N LEU A 312 20.02 36.86 -26.36
CA LEU A 312 20.87 37.84 -25.67
C LEU A 312 22.27 37.79 -26.32
N GLY A 313 22.89 38.94 -26.56
CA GLY A 313 24.06 39.13 -27.45
C GLY A 313 25.39 38.51 -27.02
N GLY A 314 25.41 37.26 -26.53
CA GLY A 314 26.59 36.52 -26.10
C GLY A 314 26.86 35.26 -26.94
N ASN A 315 28.14 34.89 -27.06
CA ASN A 315 28.60 33.67 -27.74
C ASN A 315 29.14 32.60 -26.78
N LEU A 316 29.00 32.80 -25.47
CA LEU A 316 29.41 31.80 -24.49
C LEU A 316 28.44 30.61 -24.51
N THR A 317 29.00 29.41 -24.60
CA THR A 317 28.25 28.15 -24.56
C THR A 317 28.39 27.53 -23.18
N ALA A 318 27.28 27.05 -22.63
CA ALA A 318 27.26 26.25 -21.41
C ALA A 318 27.92 24.89 -21.65
N LYS A 319 28.71 24.40 -20.70
CA LYS A 319 29.42 23.12 -20.84
C LYS A 319 28.64 21.95 -20.25
N ASN A 320 28.06 22.16 -19.08
CA ASN A 320 27.30 21.19 -18.31
C ASN A 320 26.23 21.91 -17.48
N PHE A 321 25.41 21.11 -16.83
CA PHE A 321 24.45 21.51 -15.79
C PHE A 321 24.49 20.47 -14.67
N THR A 322 23.97 20.78 -13.49
CA THR A 322 23.92 19.77 -12.42
C THR A 322 22.64 18.95 -12.52
N SER A 323 22.79 17.63 -12.53
CA SER A 323 21.70 16.66 -12.53
C SER A 323 21.66 15.94 -11.19
N ILE A 324 20.46 15.66 -10.70
CA ILE A 324 20.22 14.86 -9.51
C ILE A 324 19.54 13.55 -9.95
N SER A 325 20.15 12.42 -9.64
CA SER A 325 19.58 11.08 -9.84
C SER A 325 19.30 10.45 -8.48
N GLU A 326 18.10 9.96 -8.25
CA GLU A 326 17.70 9.25 -7.04
C GLU A 326 17.31 7.82 -7.38
N GLN A 327 17.79 6.88 -6.56
CA GLN A 327 17.43 5.48 -6.60
C GLN A 327 16.89 5.11 -5.21
N ARG A 328 15.64 4.66 -5.16
CA ARG A 328 14.93 4.23 -3.95
C ARG A 328 14.50 2.77 -4.11
N GLU A 329 14.63 1.99 -3.05
CA GLU A 329 14.13 0.60 -3.04
C GLU A 329 12.95 0.44 -2.07
N ARG A 330 12.02 -0.42 -2.46
CA ARG A 330 10.81 -0.83 -1.75
C ARG A 330 10.63 -2.32 -2.00
N THR A 331 11.35 -3.15 -1.26
CA THR A 331 11.40 -4.60 -1.45
C THR A 331 11.07 -5.37 -0.17
N SER A 332 10.89 -4.69 0.95
CA SER A 332 10.66 -5.28 2.27
C SER A 332 9.67 -4.45 3.08
N TYR A 333 8.51 -5.02 3.41
CA TYR A 333 7.59 -4.41 4.36
C TYR A 333 8.01 -4.70 5.80
N VAL A 334 7.98 -3.69 6.68
CA VAL A 334 8.45 -3.81 8.07
C VAL A 334 7.41 -3.27 9.06
N ASP A 335 6.67 -4.19 9.69
CA ASP A 335 5.53 -3.90 10.58
C ASP A 335 5.92 -3.13 11.86
N ILE A 336 7.15 -3.37 12.35
CA ILE A 336 7.58 -2.87 13.68
C ILE A 336 8.08 -1.42 13.68
N ILE A 337 8.16 -0.78 12.51
CA ILE A 337 8.55 0.63 12.40
C ILE A 337 7.26 1.44 12.30
N ASN A 338 7.00 2.31 13.26
CA ASN A 338 5.88 3.24 13.15
C ASN A 338 6.30 4.43 12.27
N ASN A 339 5.82 4.44 11.02
CA ASN A 339 6.13 5.47 10.03
C ASN A 339 4.91 6.38 9.74
N GLY A 340 3.89 6.35 10.61
CA GLY A 340 2.67 7.14 10.45
C GLY A 340 1.97 6.87 9.11
N ASP A 341 1.55 7.94 8.42
CA ASP A 341 0.92 7.84 7.09
C ASP A 341 1.90 7.55 5.94
N THR A 342 3.21 7.51 6.22
CA THR A 342 4.19 7.11 5.20
C THR A 342 4.31 5.58 5.16
N GLU A 343 4.57 5.03 3.98
CA GLU A 343 4.61 3.58 3.80
C GLU A 343 5.73 2.92 4.62
N ASN A 344 5.49 1.67 5.01
CA ASN A 344 6.47 0.83 5.72
C ASN A 344 7.25 -0.10 4.78
N TYR A 345 7.33 0.27 3.51
CA TYR A 345 8.20 -0.37 2.54
C TYR A 345 9.58 0.27 2.55
N TRP A 346 10.58 -0.57 2.79
CA TRP A 346 12.00 -0.23 2.69
C TRP A 346 12.69 -1.10 1.65
N GLY A 347 13.91 -0.73 1.29
CA GLY A 347 14.76 -1.51 0.42
C GLY A 347 15.38 -2.73 1.11
N ARG A 348 16.40 -3.28 0.47
CA ARG A 348 17.10 -4.48 0.96
C ARG A 348 17.63 -4.31 2.40
N VAL A 349 17.56 -5.40 3.16
CA VAL A 349 18.25 -5.50 4.45
C VAL A 349 19.76 -5.54 4.23
N VAL A 350 20.48 -4.59 4.83
CA VAL A 350 21.93 -4.50 4.82
C VAL A 350 22.49 -5.08 6.11
N VAL A 351 23.13 -6.23 6.00
CA VAL A 351 23.82 -6.95 7.09
C VAL A 351 25.30 -7.15 6.75
N LEU A 352 26.04 -7.74 7.68
CA LEU A 352 27.43 -8.12 7.47
C LEU A 352 27.51 -9.27 6.45
N ASP A 353 28.53 -9.25 5.59
CA ASP A 353 28.85 -10.29 4.60
C ASP A 353 27.82 -10.54 3.47
N THR A 354 26.77 -9.72 3.33
CA THR A 354 25.91 -9.69 2.15
C THR A 354 26.14 -8.40 1.37
N SER A 355 26.73 -8.48 0.18
CA SER A 355 26.87 -7.33 -0.72
C SER A 355 26.37 -7.67 -2.13
N PHE A 356 25.05 -7.74 -2.30
CA PHE A 356 24.51 -7.56 -3.64
C PHE A 356 24.64 -6.07 -3.97
N PRO A 357 25.41 -5.68 -4.99
CA PRO A 357 25.46 -4.29 -5.37
C PRO A 357 24.09 -3.80 -5.83
N ILE A 358 23.87 -2.51 -5.67
CA ILE A 358 22.78 -1.78 -6.30
C ILE A 358 23.35 -1.27 -7.63
N ASP A 359 22.86 -1.81 -8.73
CA ASP A 359 23.22 -1.34 -10.07
C ASP A 359 22.37 -0.11 -10.42
N LEU A 360 23.01 0.92 -10.97
CA LEU A 360 22.35 2.18 -11.32
C LEU A 360 22.98 2.83 -12.54
N THR A 361 22.21 3.61 -13.29
CA THR A 361 22.69 4.28 -14.51
C THR A 361 22.72 5.81 -14.33
N LEU A 362 23.91 6.42 -14.48
CA LEU A 362 24.11 7.87 -14.46
C LEU A 362 24.49 8.36 -15.87
N PRO A 363 23.53 8.83 -16.67
CA PRO A 363 23.81 9.26 -18.03
C PRO A 363 24.51 10.62 -18.08
N GLY A 364 25.48 10.76 -18.97
CA GLY A 364 26.12 12.00 -19.35
C GLY A 364 27.05 12.60 -18.31
N VAL A 365 27.63 11.79 -17.41
CA VAL A 365 28.57 12.29 -16.38
C VAL A 365 29.71 13.09 -17.05
N ASP A 366 29.93 14.32 -16.62
CA ASP A 366 31.03 15.17 -17.09
C ASP A 366 32.28 14.95 -16.23
N SER A 367 33.18 14.09 -16.69
CA SER A 367 34.44 13.76 -16.01
C SER A 367 35.41 14.94 -15.86
N THR A 368 35.14 16.08 -16.51
CA THR A 368 35.91 17.32 -16.30
C THR A 368 35.49 18.10 -15.05
N GLY A 369 34.36 17.72 -14.44
CA GLY A 369 33.91 18.28 -13.17
C GLY A 369 34.82 17.91 -11.99
N ALA A 370 34.87 18.77 -10.98
CA ALA A 370 35.72 18.56 -9.81
C ALA A 370 35.11 17.56 -8.81
N THR A 371 33.84 17.74 -8.46
CA THR A 371 33.16 16.95 -7.42
C THR A 371 31.74 16.56 -7.81
N ALA A 372 31.30 15.41 -7.30
CA ALA A 372 29.90 14.97 -7.27
C ALA A 372 29.48 14.76 -5.80
N THR A 373 28.18 14.84 -5.53
CA THR A 373 27.59 14.59 -4.22
C THR A 373 26.85 13.26 -4.21
N ILE A 374 27.06 12.43 -3.19
CA ILE A 374 26.28 11.22 -2.94
C ILE A 374 25.58 11.39 -1.60
N THR A 375 24.27 11.24 -1.54
CA THR A 375 23.52 11.23 -0.28
C THR A 375 22.90 9.85 -0.09
N LEU A 376 23.34 9.13 0.94
CA LEU A 376 22.80 7.84 1.32
C LEU A 376 21.80 8.02 2.47
N LYS A 377 20.61 7.45 2.35
CA LYS A 377 19.60 7.36 3.40
C LYS A 377 19.36 5.90 3.75
N MET A 378 19.21 5.66 5.04
CA MET A 378 19.07 4.34 5.64
C MET A 378 18.10 4.41 6.81
N GLN A 379 17.56 3.26 7.19
CA GLN A 379 16.70 3.10 8.35
C GLN A 379 17.31 2.07 9.30
N GLY A 380 17.51 2.45 10.56
CA GLY A 380 17.94 1.52 11.60
C GLY A 380 16.85 0.49 11.87
N TYR A 381 17.24 -0.79 11.95
CA TYR A 381 16.28 -1.91 11.99
C TYR A 381 16.32 -2.69 13.31
N ASN A 382 17.17 -2.29 14.24
CA ASN A 382 17.15 -2.79 15.61
C ASN A 382 17.62 -1.72 16.60
N ALA A 383 17.60 -2.03 17.91
CA ALA A 383 17.94 -1.06 18.96
C ALA A 383 19.45 -0.73 19.08
N SER A 384 20.30 -1.22 18.17
CA SER A 384 21.75 -1.07 18.26
C SER A 384 22.24 0.22 17.58
N ALA A 385 23.50 0.57 17.83
CA ALA A 385 24.19 1.54 16.98
C ALA A 385 24.45 0.94 15.59
N HIS A 386 24.27 1.75 14.56
CA HIS A 386 24.33 1.36 13.17
C HIS A 386 25.53 1.96 12.46
N SER A 387 26.20 1.19 11.60
CA SER A 387 27.33 1.69 10.79
C SER A 387 27.46 0.89 9.49
N VAL A 388 27.15 1.55 8.37
CA VAL A 388 27.20 0.98 7.01
C VAL A 388 28.28 1.65 6.18
N VAL A 389 29.12 0.85 5.52
CA VAL A 389 30.20 1.30 4.63
C VAL A 389 29.74 1.23 3.17
N PRO A 390 29.54 2.37 2.49
CA PRO A 390 29.24 2.37 1.07
C PRO A 390 30.50 2.25 0.21
N THR A 391 30.40 1.55 -0.91
CA THR A 391 31.45 1.45 -1.93
C THR A 391 30.88 1.78 -3.30
N ILE A 392 31.35 2.83 -3.95
CA ILE A 392 30.91 3.23 -5.30
C ILE A 392 31.98 2.88 -6.33
N ASN A 393 31.66 2.01 -7.29
CA ASN A 393 32.59 1.55 -8.34
C ASN A 393 33.97 1.09 -7.79
N GLY A 394 33.97 0.42 -6.63
CA GLY A 394 35.18 -0.03 -5.93
C GLY A 394 35.84 1.00 -5.01
N HIS A 395 35.35 2.25 -4.95
CA HIS A 395 35.82 3.28 -4.02
C HIS A 395 35.02 3.25 -2.72
N ALA A 396 35.65 2.82 -1.63
CA ALA A 396 35.05 2.85 -0.29
C ALA A 396 34.90 4.30 0.21
N LEU A 397 33.74 4.60 0.78
CA LEU A 397 33.41 5.87 1.41
C LEU A 397 33.41 5.74 2.94
N ALA A 398 33.41 6.87 3.65
CA ALA A 398 33.33 6.85 5.11
C ALA A 398 31.98 6.23 5.58
N PRO A 399 31.94 5.50 6.71
CA PRO A 399 30.70 4.86 7.17
C PRO A 399 29.56 5.87 7.42
N ALA A 400 28.33 5.52 7.03
CA ALA A 400 27.11 6.20 7.45
C ALA A 400 26.64 5.58 8.77
N THR A 401 26.39 6.40 9.79
CA THR A 401 26.10 5.94 11.15
C THR A 401 24.71 6.39 11.61
N GLY A 402 24.03 5.53 12.36
CA GLY A 402 22.72 5.76 12.96
C GLY A 402 22.60 5.11 14.34
N ASP A 403 21.44 5.21 14.97
CA ASP A 403 21.19 4.61 16.28
C ASP A 403 19.73 4.22 16.45
N GLY A 404 19.50 3.00 16.95
CA GLY A 404 18.18 2.45 17.19
C GLY A 404 17.31 2.39 15.94
N PHE A 405 16.00 2.48 16.12
CA PHE A 405 15.03 2.47 15.02
C PHE A 405 14.89 3.83 14.30
N ASN A 406 15.92 4.68 14.31
CA ASN A 406 15.84 5.98 13.67
C ASN A 406 16.34 5.93 12.22
N ALA A 407 15.69 6.69 11.33
CA ALA A 407 16.25 7.01 10.03
C ALA A 407 17.55 7.81 10.17
N TYR A 408 18.53 7.54 9.32
CA TYR A 408 19.80 8.26 9.30
C TYR A 408 20.29 8.48 7.87
N SER A 409 21.10 9.52 7.68
CA SER A 409 21.62 9.86 6.35
C SER A 409 23.04 10.40 6.40
N LYS A 410 23.78 10.22 5.30
CA LYS A 410 25.11 10.80 5.13
C LYS A 410 25.31 11.32 3.72
N GLN A 411 25.79 12.55 3.63
CA GLN A 411 26.21 13.16 2.37
C GLN A 411 27.73 13.08 2.23
N TYR A 412 28.17 12.74 1.02
CA TYR A 412 29.56 12.62 0.61
C TYR A 412 29.83 13.60 -0.53
N SER A 413 30.96 14.30 -0.47
CA SER A 413 31.54 14.99 -1.62
C SER A 413 32.68 14.12 -2.15
N VAL A 414 32.55 13.62 -3.37
CA VAL A 414 33.52 12.71 -3.99
C VAL A 414 34.07 13.32 -5.28
N PRO A 415 35.30 12.96 -5.70
CA PRO A 415 35.77 13.26 -7.04
C PRO A 415 34.81 12.69 -8.11
N VAL A 416 34.55 13.43 -9.19
CA VAL A 416 33.62 12.97 -10.25
C VAL A 416 34.11 11.67 -10.91
N ASN A 417 35.42 11.42 -10.94
CA ASN A 417 35.99 10.19 -11.49
C ASN A 417 35.69 8.92 -10.66
N PHE A 418 35.02 9.03 -9.51
CA PHE A 418 34.43 7.88 -8.83
C PHE A 418 33.16 7.37 -9.55
N LEU A 419 32.55 8.20 -10.40
CA LEU A 419 31.37 7.89 -11.18
C LEU A 419 31.74 7.56 -12.62
N ASN A 420 31.08 6.56 -13.19
CA ASN A 420 31.15 6.24 -14.60
C ASN A 420 30.02 6.95 -15.35
N ASP A 421 30.27 7.33 -16.61
CA ASP A 421 29.19 7.67 -17.53
C ASP A 421 28.46 6.39 -17.95
N GLY A 422 27.17 6.28 -17.62
CA GLY A 422 26.38 5.07 -17.79
C GLY A 422 26.35 4.22 -16.51
N ALA A 423 26.75 2.95 -16.61
CA ALA A 423 26.58 1.97 -15.53
C ALA A 423 27.50 2.24 -14.33
N ASN A 424 26.92 2.25 -13.13
CA ASN A 424 27.56 2.41 -11.84
C ASN A 424 27.08 1.30 -10.87
N SER A 425 27.88 1.00 -9.86
CA SER A 425 27.60 -0.04 -8.88
C SER A 425 27.85 0.46 -7.46
N LEU A 426 26.83 0.39 -6.60
CA LEU A 426 26.89 0.78 -5.19
C LEU A 426 26.82 -0.47 -4.30
N GLY A 427 27.92 -0.80 -3.64
CA GLY A 427 27.94 -1.80 -2.57
C GLY A 427 27.62 -1.17 -1.20
N LEU A 428 26.84 -1.87 -0.38
CA LEU A 428 26.55 -1.49 1.00
C LEU A 428 26.87 -2.68 1.90
N VAL A 429 27.67 -2.47 2.94
CA VAL A 429 28.04 -3.51 3.90
C VAL A 429 27.94 -2.96 5.32
N SER A 430 27.25 -3.68 6.20
CA SER A 430 27.22 -3.36 7.62
C SER A 430 28.58 -3.67 8.26
N SER A 431 29.03 -2.84 9.21
CA SER A 431 30.35 -2.98 9.83
C SER A 431 30.40 -3.87 11.07
N GLY A 432 29.23 -4.30 11.58
CA GLY A 432 29.12 -5.09 12.82
C GLY A 432 28.26 -6.33 12.67
N PHE A 433 28.60 -7.40 13.40
CA PHE A 433 27.71 -8.55 13.54
C PHE A 433 26.43 -8.14 14.28
N GLY A 434 25.27 -8.54 13.77
CA GLY A 434 23.97 -8.17 14.32
C GLY A 434 23.54 -6.72 14.08
N ASP A 435 24.34 -5.92 13.39
CA ASP A 435 23.96 -4.59 12.93
C ASP A 435 23.09 -4.73 11.66
N GLN A 436 21.78 -4.53 11.85
CA GLN A 436 20.75 -4.70 10.83
C GLN A 436 20.25 -3.33 10.40
N ASN A 437 20.30 -3.07 9.11
CA ASN A 437 19.90 -1.81 8.51
C ASN A 437 18.99 -2.08 7.32
N LEU A 438 18.15 -1.12 6.99
CA LEU A 438 17.35 -1.13 5.78
C LEU A 438 17.85 0.00 4.88
N PHE A 439 18.12 -0.33 3.61
CA PHE A 439 18.40 0.70 2.62
C PHE A 439 17.11 1.47 2.31
N ASP A 440 17.17 2.80 2.26
CA ASP A 440 16.04 3.63 1.82
C ASP A 440 16.29 4.14 0.40
N SER A 441 17.29 5.02 0.25
CA SER A 441 17.58 5.65 -1.02
C SER A 441 19.01 6.14 -1.12
N VAL A 442 19.48 6.30 -2.37
CA VAL A 442 20.73 6.99 -2.69
C VAL A 442 20.45 8.08 -3.73
N THR A 443 21.00 9.27 -3.51
CA THR A 443 20.91 10.40 -4.44
C THR A 443 22.30 10.82 -4.92
N PHE A 444 22.48 10.94 -6.23
CA PHE A 444 23.69 11.43 -6.90
C PHE A 444 23.44 12.81 -7.50
N GLY A 445 24.13 13.83 -7.00
CA GLY A 445 24.24 15.15 -7.65
C GLY A 445 25.55 15.22 -8.43
N TYR A 446 25.50 15.38 -9.75
CA TYR A 446 26.70 15.34 -10.58
C TYR A 446 26.63 16.32 -11.76
N PRO A 447 27.79 16.85 -12.22
CA PRO A 447 27.83 17.65 -13.43
C PRO A 447 27.52 16.74 -14.62
N ARG A 448 26.49 17.10 -15.37
CA ARG A 448 26.00 16.36 -16.53
C ARG A 448 26.19 17.18 -17.80
N ARG A 449 26.76 16.53 -18.83
CA ARG A 449 26.92 17.10 -20.16
C ARG A 449 25.55 17.33 -20.80
N PHE A 450 25.46 18.31 -21.68
CA PHE A 450 24.28 18.50 -22.54
C PHE A 450 24.26 17.45 -23.66
N GLN A 451 24.03 16.19 -23.27
CA GLN A 451 23.98 15.05 -24.17
C GLN A 451 22.68 14.28 -23.94
N ALA A 452 21.90 14.11 -25.00
CA ALA A 452 20.69 13.31 -24.98
C ALA A 452 21.04 11.85 -24.66
N ALA A 453 20.26 11.25 -23.75
CA ALA A 453 20.29 9.83 -23.47
C ALA A 453 18.97 9.24 -23.94
N GLN A 454 19.02 8.20 -24.78
CA GLN A 454 17.84 7.62 -25.41
C GLN A 454 16.96 8.70 -26.08
N ASN A 455 17.57 9.58 -26.88
CA ASN A 455 16.90 10.61 -27.67
C ASN A 455 16.10 11.68 -26.88
N LYS A 456 16.40 11.85 -25.59
CA LYS A 456 15.80 12.90 -24.75
C LYS A 456 16.75 13.47 -23.71
N LEU A 457 16.45 14.68 -23.24
CA LEU A 457 17.15 15.35 -22.14
C LEU A 457 16.26 16.40 -21.46
N SER A 458 16.05 16.28 -20.15
CA SER A 458 15.67 17.42 -19.30
C SER A 458 16.94 18.15 -18.85
N PHE A 459 16.98 19.48 -18.94
CA PHE A 459 18.15 20.28 -18.57
C PHE A 459 17.76 21.71 -18.18
N THR A 460 18.61 22.36 -17.39
CA THR A 460 18.52 23.80 -17.13
C THR A 460 19.39 24.57 -18.12
N THR A 461 18.91 25.72 -18.59
CA THR A 461 19.75 26.67 -19.32
C THR A 461 20.36 27.67 -18.33
N PRO A 462 21.69 27.87 -18.32
CA PRO A 462 22.27 28.96 -17.55
C PRO A 462 22.00 30.26 -18.30
N GLY A 463 21.43 31.24 -17.60
CA GLY A 463 21.14 32.56 -18.17
C GLY A 463 22.31 33.16 -18.95
N LEU A 464 22.00 33.88 -20.04
CA LEU A 464 22.94 34.57 -20.92
C LEU A 464 23.90 33.67 -21.72
N ARG A 465 23.73 32.33 -21.72
CA ARG A 465 24.59 31.40 -22.46
C ARG A 465 23.79 30.52 -23.43
N LYS A 466 24.41 30.18 -24.56
CA LYS A 466 23.87 29.20 -25.51
C LYS A 466 24.02 27.79 -24.91
N VAL A 467 23.11 26.90 -25.26
CA VAL A 467 23.19 25.47 -24.89
C VAL A 467 23.17 24.64 -26.16
N ASN A 468 24.14 23.74 -26.29
CA ASN A 468 24.18 22.74 -27.36
C ASN A 468 23.84 21.39 -26.75
N VAL A 469 22.72 20.79 -27.15
CA VAL A 469 22.33 19.45 -26.73
C VAL A 469 22.70 18.47 -27.83
N ASP A 470 23.73 17.66 -27.59
CA ASP A 470 24.27 16.68 -28.54
C ASP A 470 23.60 15.31 -28.41
N GLY A 471 23.86 14.40 -29.36
CA GLY A 471 23.57 12.96 -29.20
C GLY A 471 22.19 12.49 -29.67
N PHE A 472 21.42 13.33 -30.37
CA PHE A 472 20.16 12.89 -31.00
C PHE A 472 20.45 12.05 -32.25
N THR A 473 19.63 11.03 -32.52
CA THR A 473 19.83 10.13 -33.67
C THR A 473 19.30 10.69 -34.99
N THR A 474 18.36 11.64 -34.98
CA THR A 474 17.78 12.26 -36.18
C THR A 474 17.67 13.78 -36.03
N SER A 475 17.37 14.49 -37.13
CA SER A 475 17.11 15.93 -37.12
C SER A 475 15.74 16.32 -36.57
N ASN A 476 14.86 15.36 -36.24
CA ASN A 476 13.49 15.62 -35.79
C ASN A 476 13.44 15.98 -34.29
N VAL A 477 14.34 16.86 -33.87
CA VAL A 477 14.47 17.27 -32.46
C VAL A 477 13.58 18.47 -32.19
N ARG A 478 12.83 18.39 -31.09
CA ARG A 478 12.01 19.49 -30.56
C ARG A 478 12.50 19.83 -29.16
N VAL A 479 12.56 21.13 -28.87
CA VAL A 479 12.93 21.64 -27.54
C VAL A 479 11.76 22.42 -26.98
N PHE A 480 11.39 22.12 -25.74
CA PHE A 480 10.29 22.76 -25.02
C PHE A 480 10.80 23.47 -23.76
N ASP A 481 10.39 24.71 -23.53
CA ASP A 481 10.48 25.37 -22.22
C ASP A 481 9.34 24.84 -21.35
N THR A 482 9.70 24.14 -20.27
CA THR A 482 8.79 23.51 -19.31
C THR A 482 8.80 24.21 -17.95
N THR A 483 9.34 25.43 -17.88
CA THR A 483 9.43 26.22 -16.64
C THR A 483 8.06 26.54 -16.03
N ILE A 484 7.02 26.66 -16.86
CA ILE A 484 5.64 26.94 -16.42
C ILE A 484 4.81 25.67 -16.50
N ASP A 485 4.26 25.24 -15.38
CA ASP A 485 3.53 23.99 -15.31
C ASP A 485 2.23 24.01 -16.15
N GLY A 486 1.90 22.86 -16.73
CA GLY A 486 0.79 22.66 -17.68
C GLY A 486 0.80 23.57 -18.91
N SER A 487 1.88 24.29 -19.16
CA SER A 487 1.98 25.31 -20.22
C SER A 487 3.32 25.25 -20.98
N PRO A 488 3.81 24.06 -21.40
CA PRO A 488 5.07 23.98 -22.14
C PRO A 488 5.00 24.80 -23.43
N VAL A 489 6.16 25.33 -23.83
CA VAL A 489 6.30 26.16 -25.04
C VAL A 489 7.40 25.59 -25.92
N GLN A 490 7.11 25.29 -27.18
CA GLN A 490 8.11 24.86 -28.14
C GLN A 490 9.02 26.04 -28.55
N ILE A 491 10.33 25.83 -28.49
CA ILE A 491 11.34 26.80 -28.93
C ILE A 491 11.50 26.71 -30.45
N ALA A 492 10.87 27.65 -31.17
CA ALA A 492 10.77 27.63 -32.63
C ALA A 492 12.09 27.94 -33.35
N ASN A 493 13.05 28.58 -32.66
CA ASN A 493 14.36 28.95 -33.19
C ASN A 493 15.52 28.16 -32.57
N ALA A 494 15.24 26.96 -32.04
CA ALA A 494 16.29 25.99 -31.75
C ALA A 494 16.85 25.48 -33.09
N VAL A 495 18.16 25.59 -33.29
CA VAL A 495 18.81 25.17 -34.54
C VAL A 495 19.26 23.72 -34.39
N VAL A 496 18.79 22.85 -35.28
CA VAL A 496 19.22 21.44 -35.31
C VAL A 496 20.19 21.26 -36.47
N SER A 497 21.40 20.79 -36.17
CA SER A 497 22.45 20.56 -37.16
C SER A 497 23.12 19.21 -36.97
N ALA A 498 23.56 18.59 -38.06
CA ALA A 498 24.34 17.36 -38.01
C ALA A 498 25.69 17.59 -37.29
N SER A 499 26.06 16.64 -36.44
CA SER A 499 27.31 16.58 -35.69
C SER A 499 27.82 15.13 -35.75
N GLY A 500 28.67 14.86 -36.74
CA GLY A 500 29.08 13.49 -37.08
C GLY A 500 27.88 12.63 -37.51
N SER A 501 27.68 11.49 -36.84
CA SER A 501 26.52 10.59 -37.05
C SER A 501 25.30 10.95 -36.19
N THR A 502 25.38 12.02 -35.40
CA THR A 502 24.31 12.48 -34.50
C THR A 502 23.87 13.88 -34.88
N PHE A 503 22.89 14.42 -34.16
CA PHE A 503 22.39 15.77 -34.31
C PHE A 503 22.53 16.54 -33.00
N THR A 504 22.81 17.83 -33.13
CA THR A 504 22.90 18.79 -32.03
C THR A 504 21.76 19.79 -32.14
N ALA A 505 21.02 19.98 -31.06
CA ALA A 505 20.04 21.06 -30.92
C ALA A 505 20.67 22.23 -30.15
N THR A 506 20.83 23.37 -30.82
CA THR A 506 21.34 24.61 -30.23
C THR A 506 20.18 25.49 -29.77
N VAL A 507 20.09 25.70 -28.46
CA VAL A 507 19.19 26.66 -27.81
C VAL A 507 19.88 28.01 -27.70
N PRO A 508 19.29 29.11 -28.21
CA PRO A 508 19.86 30.45 -28.09
C PRO A 508 20.07 30.90 -26.64
N ALA A 509 21.04 31.80 -26.43
CA ALA A 509 21.26 32.43 -25.13
C ALA A 509 20.04 33.24 -24.69
N SER A 510 19.51 32.95 -23.51
CA SER A 510 18.30 33.59 -22.98
C SER A 510 18.29 33.60 -21.44
N ARG A 511 17.14 33.86 -20.82
CA ARG A 511 16.97 33.73 -19.36
C ARG A 511 17.16 32.27 -18.92
N SER A 512 17.46 32.05 -17.64
CA SER A 512 17.44 30.70 -17.08
C SER A 512 16.03 30.11 -17.19
N ALA A 513 15.97 28.83 -17.53
CA ALA A 513 14.73 28.08 -17.76
C ALA A 513 14.98 26.58 -17.67
N VAL A 514 13.92 25.83 -17.36
CA VAL A 514 13.88 24.38 -17.47
C VAL A 514 13.45 24.01 -18.88
N MET A 515 14.25 23.17 -19.54
CA MET A 515 14.06 22.76 -20.93
C MET A 515 13.96 21.24 -21.05
N TYR A 516 13.19 20.79 -22.04
CA TYR A 516 13.08 19.39 -22.43
C TYR A 516 13.34 19.25 -23.93
N GLY A 517 14.46 18.60 -24.27
CA GLY A 517 14.78 18.22 -25.64
C GLY A 517 14.35 16.78 -25.90
N VAL A 518 13.69 16.53 -27.04
CA VAL A 518 13.18 15.20 -27.40
C VAL A 518 13.17 15.02 -28.92
N GLU A 519 13.51 13.82 -29.36
CA GLU A 519 13.27 13.35 -30.73
C GLU A 519 12.04 12.43 -30.75
N ASP A 520 11.31 12.39 -31.86
CA ASP A 520 10.00 11.72 -31.94
C ASP A 520 10.01 10.24 -31.53
N SER A 521 11.12 9.50 -31.68
CA SER A 521 11.26 8.11 -31.22
C SER A 521 11.29 7.96 -29.69
N ALA A 522 11.55 9.04 -28.95
CA ALA A 522 11.59 9.07 -27.49
C ALA A 522 10.28 9.56 -26.84
N LEU A 523 9.24 9.83 -27.65
CA LEU A 523 7.90 10.13 -27.14
C LEU A 523 7.34 8.93 -26.36
N LEU A 524 6.85 9.20 -25.16
CA LEU A 524 6.30 8.19 -24.27
C LEU A 524 4.88 7.79 -24.73
N GLN A 525 4.54 6.53 -24.48
CA GLN A 525 3.17 6.04 -24.58
C GLN A 525 2.53 6.06 -23.17
N PRO A 526 1.24 6.39 -23.05
CA PRO A 526 0.56 6.32 -21.76
C PRO A 526 0.54 4.89 -21.23
N ALA A 527 0.56 4.72 -19.92
CA ALA A 527 0.43 3.41 -19.27
C ALA A 527 -0.97 2.81 -19.49
N SER A 528 -1.99 3.67 -19.58
CA SER A 528 -3.35 3.29 -19.90
C SER A 528 -4.10 4.42 -20.61
N VAL A 529 -5.08 4.05 -21.44
CA VAL A 529 -6.12 4.94 -21.95
C VAL A 529 -7.44 4.22 -21.78
N THR A 530 -8.28 4.73 -20.88
CA THR A 530 -9.55 4.11 -20.48
C THR A 530 -10.70 5.10 -20.62
N THR A 531 -11.93 4.62 -20.51
CA THR A 531 -13.12 5.46 -20.51
C THR A 531 -13.19 6.30 -19.23
N ASN A 532 -13.44 7.61 -19.36
CA ASN A 532 -13.97 8.40 -18.25
C ASN A 532 -15.49 8.31 -18.28
N ASN A 533 -16.06 7.46 -17.43
CA ASN A 533 -17.50 7.41 -17.23
C ASN A 533 -17.91 8.59 -16.35
N ALA A 534 -18.94 9.33 -16.76
CA ALA A 534 -19.40 10.47 -16.00
C ALA A 534 -19.91 10.04 -14.61
N SER A 535 -19.29 10.56 -13.56
CA SER A 535 -19.71 10.34 -12.17
C SER A 535 -20.11 11.65 -11.47
N THR A 536 -20.99 11.53 -10.47
CA THR A 536 -21.59 12.66 -9.72
C THR A 536 -21.77 12.36 -8.22
N LEU A 537 -20.93 11.52 -7.63
CA LEU A 537 -20.94 11.14 -6.21
C LEU A 537 -20.76 12.34 -5.27
N SER A 538 -20.02 13.36 -5.71
CA SER A 538 -19.78 14.61 -4.99
C SER A 538 -20.92 15.64 -5.12
N THR A 539 -22.10 15.22 -5.61
CA THR A 539 -23.32 16.05 -5.61
C THR A 539 -24.23 15.71 -4.43
N SER A 540 -24.84 16.73 -3.81
CA SER A 540 -25.71 16.58 -2.63
C SER A 540 -27.07 15.95 -2.93
N GLY A 541 -27.48 15.91 -4.21
CA GLY A 541 -28.75 15.32 -4.64
C GLY A 541 -28.81 13.79 -4.58
N ASN A 542 -27.69 13.12 -4.31
CA ASN A 542 -27.66 11.68 -4.10
C ASN A 542 -28.44 11.28 -2.83
N ALA A 543 -28.96 10.05 -2.82
CA ALA A 543 -29.73 9.51 -1.70
C ALA A 543 -29.61 7.98 -1.64
N ALA A 544 -29.15 7.44 -0.50
CA ALA A 544 -29.13 6.01 -0.21
C ALA A 544 -29.12 5.75 1.30
N ASP A 545 -29.74 4.65 1.75
CA ASP A 545 -29.57 4.10 3.10
C ASP A 545 -28.24 3.34 3.24
N ALA A 546 -27.76 2.77 2.13
CA ALA A 546 -26.54 1.97 2.07
C ALA A 546 -25.81 2.17 0.74
N VAL A 547 -24.48 2.11 0.79
CA VAL A 547 -23.62 2.08 -0.39
C VAL A 547 -22.92 0.73 -0.49
N ILE A 548 -22.85 0.18 -1.71
CA ILE A 548 -22.01 -0.97 -2.03
C ILE A 548 -20.88 -0.47 -2.93
N ILE A 549 -19.65 -0.57 -2.45
CA ILE A 549 -18.45 -0.15 -3.19
C ILE A 549 -17.76 -1.40 -3.71
N SER A 550 -17.62 -1.51 -5.03
CA SER A 550 -16.87 -2.59 -5.70
C SER A 550 -15.93 -2.00 -6.75
N TYR A 551 -15.25 -2.82 -7.53
CA TYR A 551 -14.23 -2.38 -8.48
C TYR A 551 -14.61 -2.65 -9.92
N SER A 552 -13.94 -1.97 -10.86
CA SER A 552 -14.18 -1.97 -12.31
C SER A 552 -13.94 -3.32 -13.01
N SER A 553 -14.62 -4.37 -12.56
CA SER A 553 -14.73 -5.66 -13.23
C SER A 553 -16.19 -5.96 -13.54
N SER A 554 -16.45 -6.43 -14.76
CA SER A 554 -17.82 -6.65 -15.26
C SER A 554 -18.60 -7.69 -14.43
N ASP A 555 -17.94 -8.74 -13.95
CA ASP A 555 -18.54 -9.77 -13.10
C ASP A 555 -18.80 -9.23 -11.68
N MET A 556 -17.87 -8.48 -11.11
CA MET A 556 -17.98 -7.93 -9.76
C MET A 556 -19.05 -6.86 -9.66
N MET A 557 -19.09 -5.91 -10.61
CA MET A 557 -20.15 -4.90 -10.66
C MET A 557 -21.53 -5.54 -10.88
N ALA A 558 -21.61 -6.64 -11.64
CA ALA A 558 -22.85 -7.40 -11.78
C ALA A 558 -23.27 -8.08 -10.47
N VAL A 559 -22.34 -8.68 -9.72
CA VAL A 559 -22.63 -9.27 -8.40
C VAL A 559 -23.06 -8.19 -7.40
N ALA A 560 -22.38 -7.04 -7.36
CA ALA A 560 -22.77 -5.92 -6.51
C ALA A 560 -24.18 -5.41 -6.83
N GLN A 561 -24.54 -5.32 -8.12
CA GLN A 561 -25.89 -4.92 -8.55
C GLN A 561 -26.96 -5.96 -8.23
N ASN A 562 -26.66 -7.25 -8.36
CA ASN A 562 -27.55 -8.33 -7.93
C ASN A 562 -27.78 -8.26 -6.41
N TRP A 563 -26.73 -8.00 -5.63
CA TRP A 563 -26.85 -7.84 -4.19
C TRP A 563 -27.67 -6.61 -3.79
N ALA A 564 -27.46 -5.48 -4.45
CA ALA A 564 -28.28 -4.29 -4.27
C ALA A 564 -29.76 -4.57 -4.57
N THR A 565 -30.06 -5.39 -5.58
CA THR A 565 -31.42 -5.80 -5.91
C THR A 565 -32.05 -6.63 -4.80
N TYR A 566 -31.30 -7.57 -4.20
CA TYR A 566 -31.76 -8.30 -3.03
C TYR A 566 -32.05 -7.36 -1.84
N ARG A 567 -31.12 -6.45 -1.50
CA ARG A 567 -31.28 -5.50 -0.38
C ARG A 567 -32.43 -4.50 -0.56
N ARG A 568 -32.76 -4.13 -1.79
CA ARG A 568 -33.95 -3.33 -2.13
C ARG A 568 -35.27 -4.12 -2.00
N SER A 569 -35.23 -5.45 -2.05
CA SER A 569 -36.43 -6.28 -1.91
C SER A 569 -36.95 -6.29 -0.47
N ALA A 570 -38.23 -6.63 -0.28
CA ALA A 570 -38.82 -6.80 1.06
C ALA A 570 -38.07 -7.86 1.88
N ALA A 571 -37.61 -8.94 1.23
CA ALA A 571 -36.86 -10.00 1.90
C ALA A 571 -35.47 -9.54 2.35
N GLY A 572 -34.80 -8.67 1.59
CA GLY A 572 -33.48 -8.12 1.94
C GLY A 572 -33.51 -6.87 2.81
N GLY A 573 -34.70 -6.38 3.20
CA GLY A 573 -34.87 -5.28 4.16
C GLY A 573 -35.37 -3.95 3.59
N ALA A 574 -35.68 -3.87 2.28
CA ALA A 574 -36.21 -2.69 1.61
C ALA A 574 -35.35 -1.43 1.73
N PHE A 575 -34.02 -1.59 1.69
CA PHE A 575 -33.06 -0.48 1.73
C PHE A 575 -33.02 0.25 0.39
N ASN A 576 -32.85 1.57 0.41
CA ASN A 576 -32.38 2.30 -0.77
C ASN A 576 -30.86 2.12 -0.90
N VAL A 577 -30.41 1.34 -1.90
CA VAL A 577 -28.99 0.99 -2.08
C VAL A 577 -28.43 1.65 -3.33
N LYS A 578 -27.23 2.23 -3.22
CA LYS A 578 -26.44 2.71 -4.38
C LYS A 578 -25.19 1.84 -4.56
N VAL A 579 -25.01 1.31 -5.76
CA VAL A 579 -23.77 0.60 -6.16
C VAL A 579 -22.81 1.62 -6.75
N ILE A 580 -21.55 1.52 -6.37
CA ILE A 580 -20.50 2.47 -6.69
C ILE A 580 -19.28 1.68 -7.17
N ASP A 581 -18.75 2.07 -8.32
CA ASP A 581 -17.42 1.66 -8.73
C ASP A 581 -16.39 2.52 -7.97
N VAL A 582 -15.44 1.89 -7.30
CA VAL A 582 -14.39 2.58 -6.54
C VAL A 582 -13.54 3.48 -7.45
N ALA A 583 -13.45 3.20 -8.75
CA ALA A 583 -12.80 4.09 -9.70
C ALA A 583 -13.46 5.48 -9.77
N ASP A 584 -14.79 5.57 -9.62
CA ASP A 584 -15.51 6.84 -9.58
C ASP A 584 -15.21 7.62 -8.30
N VAL A 585 -14.98 6.91 -7.18
CA VAL A 585 -14.53 7.49 -5.92
C VAL A 585 -13.13 8.09 -6.10
N PHE A 586 -12.21 7.35 -6.70
CA PHE A 586 -10.87 7.85 -7.01
C PHE A 586 -10.93 9.07 -7.93
N ASP A 587 -11.74 8.99 -9.00
CA ASP A 587 -11.89 10.05 -9.98
C ASP A 587 -12.42 11.35 -9.32
N GLU A 588 -13.40 11.30 -8.41
CA GLU A 588 -13.98 12.51 -7.81
C GLU A 588 -13.28 13.02 -6.53
N PHE A 589 -12.64 12.13 -5.76
CA PHE A 589 -12.11 12.44 -4.43
C PHE A 589 -10.58 12.35 -4.32
N ASN A 590 -9.88 11.84 -5.35
CA ASN A 590 -8.42 11.82 -5.38
C ASN A 590 -7.85 11.90 -6.80
N TYR A 591 -8.52 12.65 -7.68
CA TYR A 591 -8.04 12.96 -9.02
C TYR A 591 -7.71 11.74 -9.90
N GLY A 592 -8.39 10.62 -9.65
CA GLY A 592 -8.22 9.34 -10.36
C GLY A 592 -7.11 8.46 -9.83
N VAL A 593 -6.39 8.89 -8.80
CA VAL A 593 -5.34 8.10 -8.15
C VAL A 593 -5.99 7.19 -7.10
N PRO A 594 -5.77 5.85 -7.15
CA PRO A 594 -6.27 4.94 -6.13
C PRO A 594 -5.86 5.38 -4.72
N SER A 595 -6.81 5.47 -3.79
CA SER A 595 -6.47 5.67 -2.39
C SER A 595 -7.56 5.29 -1.38
N ALA A 596 -7.17 4.66 -0.27
CA ALA A 596 -8.03 4.47 0.89
C ALA A 596 -8.59 5.80 1.45
N GLU A 597 -7.80 6.87 1.46
CA GLU A 597 -8.22 8.20 1.93
C GLU A 597 -9.35 8.80 1.09
N SER A 598 -9.38 8.46 -0.20
CA SER A 598 -10.46 8.89 -1.09
C SER A 598 -11.79 8.23 -0.75
N ILE A 599 -11.76 6.97 -0.28
CA ILE A 599 -12.95 6.24 0.19
C ILE A 599 -13.46 6.89 1.47
N LYS A 600 -12.58 7.20 2.43
CA LYS A 600 -12.95 7.95 3.65
C LYS A 600 -13.56 9.32 3.31
N SER A 601 -12.91 10.07 2.42
CA SER A 601 -13.39 11.39 1.96
C SER A 601 -14.77 11.31 1.30
N PHE A 602 -14.98 10.29 0.46
CA PHE A 602 -16.27 10.02 -0.17
C PHE A 602 -17.35 9.65 0.86
N LEU A 603 -17.07 8.71 1.76
CA LEU A 603 -18.02 8.26 2.78
C LEU A 603 -18.41 9.42 3.72
N SER A 604 -17.43 10.23 4.13
CA SER A 604 -17.66 11.45 4.92
C SER A 604 -18.56 12.44 4.17
N TYR A 605 -18.28 12.70 2.88
CA TYR A 605 -19.13 13.56 2.06
C TYR A 605 -20.55 13.02 1.94
N ALA A 606 -20.71 11.72 1.65
CA ALA A 606 -22.02 11.08 1.51
C ALA A 606 -22.82 11.15 2.82
N ASN A 607 -22.19 10.85 3.97
CA ASN A 607 -22.84 10.89 5.27
C ASN A 607 -23.22 12.32 5.72
N THR A 608 -22.47 13.34 5.28
CA THR A 608 -22.73 14.72 5.70
C THR A 608 -23.64 15.49 4.75
N SER A 609 -23.54 15.24 3.43
CA SER A 609 -24.03 16.14 2.39
C SER A 609 -25.09 15.55 1.44
N TRP A 610 -25.25 14.23 1.37
CA TRP A 610 -26.31 13.62 0.55
C TRP A 610 -27.70 13.86 1.15
N THR A 611 -28.72 13.84 0.28
CA THR A 611 -30.12 14.04 0.65
C THR A 611 -30.61 12.93 1.59
N THR A 612 -30.27 11.68 1.30
CA THR A 612 -30.38 10.57 2.24
C THR A 612 -28.99 10.04 2.52
N LYS A 613 -28.60 10.14 3.79
CA LYS A 613 -27.27 9.84 4.29
C LYS A 613 -27.15 8.33 4.51
N PRO A 614 -26.17 7.67 3.89
CA PRO A 614 -26.00 6.23 4.10
C PRO A 614 -25.62 5.95 5.55
N ARG A 615 -26.14 4.83 6.07
CA ARG A 615 -25.84 4.28 7.39
C ARG A 615 -24.96 3.03 7.30
N TYR A 616 -24.96 2.37 6.15
CA TYR A 616 -24.23 1.12 5.91
C TYR A 616 -23.28 1.25 4.70
N VAL A 617 -22.11 0.63 4.81
CA VAL A 617 -21.12 0.48 3.73
C VAL A 617 -20.78 -0.99 3.57
N LEU A 618 -21.02 -1.54 2.39
CA LEU A 618 -20.51 -2.86 2.03
C LEU A 618 -19.38 -2.72 1.00
N LEU A 619 -18.17 -3.10 1.38
CA LEU A 619 -17.03 -3.21 0.48
C LEU A 619 -17.05 -4.59 -0.17
N VAL A 620 -16.95 -4.67 -1.50
CA VAL A 620 -16.95 -5.95 -2.24
C VAL A 620 -15.71 -6.00 -3.13
N GLY A 621 -14.69 -6.67 -2.64
CA GLY A 621 -13.35 -6.75 -3.22
C GLY A 621 -12.30 -6.91 -2.13
N ASP A 622 -11.17 -7.51 -2.51
CA ASP A 622 -10.05 -7.73 -1.60
C ASP A 622 -9.14 -6.48 -1.46
N SER A 623 -8.24 -6.50 -0.48
CA SER A 623 -7.24 -5.45 -0.23
C SER A 623 -5.88 -6.07 0.09
N THR A 624 -4.81 -5.28 -0.01
CA THR A 624 -3.45 -5.77 0.26
C THR A 624 -2.63 -4.70 0.97
N MET A 625 -1.61 -5.16 1.70
CA MET A 625 -0.54 -4.29 2.20
C MET A 625 0.45 -3.88 1.11
N ASP A 626 0.51 -4.59 -0.03
CA ASP A 626 1.37 -4.30 -1.19
C ASP A 626 0.57 -3.85 -2.42
N PRO A 627 0.02 -2.63 -2.43
CA PRO A 627 -0.78 -2.15 -3.56
C PRO A 627 0.03 -1.93 -4.83
N ARG A 628 1.36 -2.02 -4.77
CA ARG A 628 2.30 -1.67 -5.84
C ARG A 628 3.04 -2.87 -6.41
N ASN A 629 2.75 -4.07 -5.89
CA ASN A 629 3.42 -5.31 -6.26
C ASN A 629 4.95 -5.21 -6.11
N TYR A 630 5.39 -4.63 -5.01
CA TYR A 630 6.79 -4.55 -4.60
C TYR A 630 7.41 -5.92 -4.36
N GLU A 631 6.65 -6.87 -3.79
CA GLU A 631 7.13 -8.21 -3.44
C GLU A 631 6.88 -9.27 -4.53
N GLY A 632 6.09 -8.95 -5.57
CA GLY A 632 5.91 -9.81 -6.74
C GLY A 632 4.82 -10.88 -6.62
N PHE A 633 3.83 -10.68 -5.74
CA PHE A 633 2.67 -11.57 -5.58
C PHE A 633 1.39 -11.10 -6.29
N GLY A 634 1.42 -9.92 -6.90
CA GLY A 634 0.37 -9.40 -7.78
C GLY A 634 -0.35 -8.18 -7.20
N PHE A 635 -1.17 -7.54 -8.05
CA PHE A 635 -1.95 -6.37 -7.68
C PHE A 635 -3.30 -6.81 -7.09
N VAL A 636 -3.35 -6.97 -5.77
CA VAL A 636 -4.57 -7.37 -5.04
C VAL A 636 -5.07 -6.22 -4.16
N ASN A 637 -5.15 -5.00 -4.72
CA ASN A 637 -5.74 -3.84 -4.05
C ASN A 637 -7.03 -3.39 -4.73
N GLN A 638 -8.03 -4.28 -4.78
CA GLN A 638 -9.23 -4.09 -5.58
C GLN A 638 -10.15 -3.02 -4.98
N VAL A 639 -10.40 -3.10 -3.67
CA VAL A 639 -11.07 -2.04 -2.90
C VAL A 639 -10.17 -1.72 -1.69
N PRO A 640 -9.38 -0.64 -1.75
CA PRO A 640 -8.38 -0.34 -0.73
C PRO A 640 -8.93 -0.26 0.69
N THR A 641 -8.13 -0.69 1.65
CA THR A 641 -8.26 -0.41 3.09
C THR A 641 -7.13 0.50 3.56
N LYS A 642 -7.27 1.13 4.71
CA LYS A 642 -6.19 1.93 5.30
C LYS A 642 -5.29 1.03 6.15
N LEU A 643 -3.97 1.11 5.94
CA LEU A 643 -3.00 0.64 6.92
C LEU A 643 -2.85 1.70 8.01
N ILE A 644 -3.11 1.32 9.26
CA ILE A 644 -3.00 2.21 10.42
C ILE A 644 -1.96 1.66 11.39
N ALA A 645 -1.21 2.57 12.01
CA ALA A 645 -0.26 2.21 13.04
C ALA A 645 -0.98 1.84 14.34
N LEU A 646 -0.80 0.59 14.78
CA LEU A 646 -1.36 0.04 16.01
C LEU A 646 -0.25 -0.41 16.95
N PHE A 647 -0.59 -0.76 18.20
CA PHE A 647 0.38 -1.12 19.23
C PHE A 647 1.33 -2.26 18.81
N PHE A 648 0.81 -3.26 18.08
CA PHE A 648 1.57 -4.43 17.64
C PHE A 648 2.12 -4.32 16.20
N GLY A 649 2.05 -3.12 15.60
CA GLY A 649 2.45 -2.87 14.21
C GLY A 649 1.27 -2.50 13.32
N ASP A 650 1.58 -2.13 12.08
CA ASP A 650 0.57 -1.69 11.12
C ASP A 650 -0.41 -2.81 10.75
N SER A 651 -1.68 -2.45 10.58
CA SER A 651 -2.68 -3.38 10.05
C SER A 651 -3.81 -2.66 9.31
N GLY A 652 -4.57 -3.43 8.53
CA GLY A 652 -5.70 -2.94 7.76
C GLY A 652 -6.89 -2.58 8.64
N SER A 653 -7.54 -1.45 8.35
CA SER A 653 -8.75 -1.00 9.05
C SER A 653 -9.80 -0.46 8.07
N ASP A 654 -10.90 -1.20 7.92
CA ASP A 654 -12.08 -0.69 7.23
C ASP A 654 -12.87 0.28 8.12
N ASP A 655 -12.86 0.12 9.45
CA ASP A 655 -13.51 1.07 10.37
C ASP A 655 -12.93 2.48 10.23
N TYR A 656 -11.62 2.61 10.01
CA TYR A 656 -10.98 3.90 9.71
C TYR A 656 -11.64 4.65 8.54
N LEU A 657 -12.10 3.92 7.51
CA LEU A 657 -12.75 4.50 6.33
C LEU A 657 -14.10 5.14 6.67
N ALA A 658 -14.72 4.73 7.78
CA ALA A 658 -16.01 5.20 8.24
C ALA A 658 -15.94 6.02 9.55
N ASP A 659 -14.76 6.20 10.13
CA ASP A 659 -14.47 7.05 11.30
C ASP A 659 -14.00 8.43 10.80
N PHE A 660 -14.87 9.43 10.85
CA PHE A 660 -14.64 10.75 10.27
C PHE A 660 -14.12 11.77 11.27
N ASP A 661 -14.32 11.56 12.56
CA ASP A 661 -13.81 12.45 13.62
C ASP A 661 -12.54 11.91 14.32
N ASN A 662 -12.12 10.70 13.96
CA ASN A 662 -10.93 9.98 14.44
C ASN A 662 -11.00 9.69 15.95
N ASP A 663 -12.17 9.29 16.45
CA ASP A 663 -12.36 8.83 17.84
C ASP A 663 -12.22 7.29 17.99
N GLY A 664 -11.90 6.61 16.87
CA GLY A 664 -11.76 5.16 16.76
C GLY A 664 -13.07 4.45 16.49
N LEU A 665 -14.22 5.13 16.46
CA LEU A 665 -15.54 4.55 16.22
C LEU A 665 -16.07 4.98 14.86
N SER A 666 -16.57 4.02 14.08
CA SER A 666 -17.13 4.33 12.77
C SER A 666 -18.49 5.04 12.88
N GLU A 667 -18.74 6.10 12.10
CA GLU A 667 -20.04 6.77 11.95
C GLU A 667 -21.03 5.90 11.18
N MET A 668 -20.53 5.05 10.28
CA MET A 668 -21.31 4.14 9.45
C MET A 668 -20.97 2.69 9.76
N ALA A 669 -21.98 1.82 9.78
CA ALA A 669 -21.75 0.38 9.93
C ALA A 669 -21.10 -0.17 8.65
N ILE A 670 -19.84 -0.61 8.75
CA ILE A 670 -19.03 -1.07 7.62
C ILE A 670 -18.76 -2.58 7.71
N GLY A 671 -18.74 -3.24 6.55
CA GLY A 671 -18.32 -4.63 6.41
C GLY A 671 -17.79 -4.92 5.01
N ARG A 672 -17.02 -5.99 4.89
CA ARG A 672 -16.31 -6.36 3.66
C ARG A 672 -16.62 -7.80 3.24
N ILE A 673 -16.90 -7.99 1.95
CA ILE A 673 -16.79 -9.27 1.27
C ILE A 673 -15.42 -9.27 0.57
N ALA A 674 -14.40 -9.75 1.28
CA ALA A 674 -13.02 -9.79 0.79
C ALA A 674 -12.89 -10.97 -0.17
N VAL A 675 -12.92 -10.70 -1.47
CA VAL A 675 -13.00 -11.70 -2.55
C VAL A 675 -12.34 -11.16 -3.80
N LYS A 676 -11.76 -12.05 -4.59
CA LYS A 676 -11.01 -11.73 -5.81
C LYS A 676 -11.84 -11.93 -7.08
N THR A 677 -12.96 -12.68 -7.01
CA THR A 677 -13.82 -12.99 -8.16
C THR A 677 -15.31 -12.88 -7.86
N GLY A 678 -16.14 -12.71 -8.90
CA GLY A 678 -17.60 -12.67 -8.75
C GLY A 678 -18.20 -14.00 -8.24
N ALA A 679 -17.53 -15.12 -8.51
CA ALA A 679 -17.96 -16.44 -8.02
C ALA A 679 -17.82 -16.57 -6.51
N GLU A 680 -16.66 -16.17 -5.96
CA GLU A 680 -16.42 -16.11 -4.51
C GLU A 680 -17.39 -15.15 -3.82
N ALA A 681 -17.59 -13.96 -4.41
CA ALA A 681 -18.55 -12.97 -3.92
C ALA A 681 -19.97 -13.57 -3.82
N THR A 682 -20.39 -14.31 -4.84
CA THR A 682 -21.70 -14.96 -4.88
C THR A 682 -21.85 -16.02 -3.79
N VAL A 683 -20.81 -16.84 -3.55
CA VAL A 683 -20.82 -17.85 -2.46
C VAL A 683 -20.99 -17.18 -1.10
N ALA A 684 -20.21 -16.12 -0.82
CA ALA A 684 -20.28 -15.40 0.44
C ALA A 684 -21.67 -14.75 0.67
N LEU A 685 -22.21 -14.08 -0.36
CA LEU A 685 -23.48 -13.35 -0.28
C LEU A 685 -24.70 -14.29 -0.23
N ASN A 686 -24.66 -15.45 -0.92
CA ASN A 686 -25.75 -16.42 -0.86
C ASN A 686 -26.00 -16.93 0.57
N LYS A 687 -24.95 -17.09 1.38
CA LYS A 687 -25.10 -17.46 2.80
C LYS A 687 -25.91 -16.44 3.59
N THR A 688 -25.84 -15.15 3.24
CA THR A 688 -26.67 -14.11 3.85
C THR A 688 -28.14 -14.32 3.53
N THR A 689 -28.48 -14.62 2.27
CA THR A 689 -29.87 -14.90 1.89
C THR A 689 -30.45 -16.12 2.62
N THR A 690 -29.63 -17.17 2.80
CA THR A 690 -30.00 -18.36 3.57
C THR A 690 -30.24 -18.00 5.03
N PHE A 691 -29.32 -17.27 5.66
CA PHE A 691 -29.40 -16.92 7.07
C PHE A 691 -30.59 -16.01 7.41
N GLU A 692 -30.96 -15.09 6.51
CA GLU A 692 -32.07 -14.17 6.72
C GLU A 692 -33.46 -14.82 6.54
N THR A 693 -33.52 -16.11 6.18
CA THR A 693 -34.80 -16.85 6.20
C THR A 693 -35.32 -17.03 7.63
N PRO A 694 -36.64 -16.97 7.88
CA PRO A 694 -37.20 -17.06 9.23
C PRO A 694 -36.77 -18.29 10.03
N SER A 695 -36.59 -19.45 9.36
CA SER A 695 -36.12 -20.69 10.00
C SER A 695 -34.68 -20.61 10.49
N GLN A 696 -33.85 -19.77 9.87
CA GLN A 696 -32.44 -19.65 10.17
C GLN A 696 -32.16 -18.59 11.26
N GLN A 697 -33.05 -17.62 11.46
CA GLN A 697 -32.92 -16.57 12.48
C GLN A 697 -33.31 -17.00 13.91
N ASN A 698 -33.23 -18.29 14.20
CA ASN A 698 -33.69 -18.85 15.47
C ASN A 698 -32.52 -19.17 16.42
N LEU A 699 -32.50 -18.52 17.59
CA LEU A 699 -31.53 -18.81 18.66
C LEU A 699 -31.59 -20.26 19.16
N ASN A 700 -32.68 -21.00 18.92
CA ASN A 700 -32.78 -22.42 19.26
C ASN A 700 -31.81 -23.31 18.46
N ARG A 701 -31.22 -22.82 17.37
CA ARG A 701 -30.07 -23.47 16.71
C ARG A 701 -28.86 -23.59 17.66
N GLY A 702 -28.86 -22.83 18.75
CA GLY A 702 -27.85 -22.85 19.78
C GLY A 702 -26.60 -22.06 19.45
N ALA A 703 -25.69 -22.01 20.41
CA ALA A 703 -24.38 -21.39 20.32
C ALA A 703 -23.28 -22.44 20.52
N LEU A 704 -22.13 -22.25 19.87
CA LEU A 704 -20.89 -22.95 20.19
C LEU A 704 -19.93 -21.96 20.83
N PHE A 705 -19.42 -22.30 22.01
CA PHE A 705 -18.33 -21.60 22.68
C PHE A 705 -17.10 -22.52 22.67
N ALA A 706 -16.23 -22.30 21.69
CA ALA A 706 -14.94 -22.98 21.61
C ALA A 706 -13.86 -22.09 22.23
N PHE A 707 -12.94 -22.68 22.99
CA PHE A 707 -11.91 -21.92 23.69
C PHE A 707 -10.60 -22.65 23.87
N ASP A 708 -9.52 -21.88 24.01
CA ASP A 708 -8.17 -22.41 24.21
C ASP A 708 -7.91 -22.82 25.67
N GLN A 709 -6.74 -23.44 25.90
CA GLN A 709 -6.18 -23.66 27.22
C GLN A 709 -5.91 -22.32 27.92
N PRO A 710 -5.99 -22.25 29.26
CA PRO A 710 -5.85 -21.01 30.02
C PRO A 710 -4.38 -20.55 30.14
N ILE A 711 -3.77 -20.27 29.00
CA ILE A 711 -2.39 -19.79 28.87
C ILE A 711 -2.48 -18.28 28.62
N GLY A 712 -1.95 -17.46 29.53
CA GLY A 712 -2.01 -16.00 29.43
C GLY A 712 -3.37 -15.36 29.75
N TRP A 713 -4.49 -16.08 29.61
CA TRP A 713 -5.84 -15.60 29.94
C TRP A 713 -6.80 -16.75 30.29
N ASP A 714 -7.85 -16.47 31.07
CA ASP A 714 -8.93 -17.43 31.37
C ASP A 714 -9.98 -17.45 30.25
N PHE A 715 -9.69 -18.19 29.18
CA PHE A 715 -10.59 -18.31 28.03
C PHE A 715 -11.87 -19.12 28.32
N ASP A 716 -11.83 -20.00 29.32
CA ASP A 716 -13.01 -20.73 29.79
C ASP A 716 -13.98 -19.79 30.49
N GLY A 717 -13.48 -19.03 31.48
CA GLY A 717 -14.25 -17.99 32.16
C GLY A 717 -14.81 -16.96 31.17
N MET A 718 -13.99 -16.51 30.21
CA MET A 718 -14.42 -15.60 29.14
C MET A 718 -15.60 -16.20 28.33
N SER A 719 -15.50 -17.45 27.90
CA SER A 719 -16.57 -18.13 27.16
C SER A 719 -17.87 -18.24 27.95
N HIS A 720 -17.78 -18.54 29.25
CA HIS A 720 -18.92 -18.58 30.15
C HIS A 720 -19.57 -17.20 30.36
N LEU A 721 -18.79 -16.12 30.40
CA LEU A 721 -19.33 -14.75 30.45
C LEU A 721 -20.20 -14.46 29.23
N MET A 722 -19.75 -14.76 28.02
CA MET A 722 -20.57 -14.57 26.81
C MET A 722 -21.79 -15.49 26.77
N ARG A 723 -21.69 -16.73 27.27
CA ARG A 723 -22.86 -17.60 27.41
C ARG A 723 -23.91 -16.99 28.33
N ASN A 724 -23.51 -16.38 29.44
CA ASN A 724 -24.43 -15.85 30.44
C ASN A 724 -25.25 -14.65 29.94
N GLU A 725 -24.77 -13.96 28.90
CA GLU A 725 -25.51 -12.89 28.24
C GLU A 725 -26.67 -13.39 27.35
N LEU A 726 -26.70 -14.67 26.99
CA LEU A 726 -27.79 -15.30 26.22
C LEU A 726 -28.85 -15.93 27.12
N PRO A 727 -30.11 -16.05 26.67
CA PRO A 727 -31.15 -16.73 27.45
C PRO A 727 -30.73 -18.15 27.85
N GLY A 728 -31.09 -18.59 29.06
CA GLY A 728 -30.85 -19.95 29.53
C GLY A 728 -31.44 -21.02 28.60
N THR A 729 -32.47 -20.69 27.81
CA THR A 729 -33.12 -21.56 26.84
C THR A 729 -32.32 -21.80 25.56
N VAL A 730 -31.29 -21.00 25.27
CA VAL A 730 -30.42 -21.19 24.10
C VAL A 730 -29.48 -22.38 24.36
N PRO A 731 -29.54 -23.46 23.56
CA PRO A 731 -28.60 -24.57 23.70
C PRO A 731 -27.16 -24.08 23.50
N ALA A 732 -26.22 -24.56 24.31
CA ALA A 732 -24.82 -24.17 24.20
C ALA A 732 -23.90 -25.38 24.27
N ASP A 733 -23.00 -25.48 23.29
CA ASP A 733 -21.92 -26.45 23.29
C ASP A 733 -20.64 -25.74 23.76
N PHE A 734 -19.89 -26.38 24.65
CA PHE A 734 -18.59 -25.91 25.09
C PHE A 734 -17.52 -26.88 24.60
N VAL A 735 -16.51 -26.38 23.88
CA VAL A 735 -15.42 -27.20 23.35
C VAL A 735 -14.08 -26.56 23.69
N GLN A 736 -13.41 -27.08 24.72
CA GLN A 736 -12.06 -26.68 25.06
C GLN A 736 -11.04 -27.35 24.12
N ARG A 737 -10.00 -26.64 23.69
CA ARG A 737 -8.88 -27.25 22.99
C ARG A 737 -8.11 -28.19 23.91
N ALA A 738 -8.04 -29.46 23.53
CA ALA A 738 -7.17 -30.44 24.18
C ALA A 738 -5.79 -30.48 23.52
N SER A 739 -4.73 -30.63 24.31
CA SER A 739 -3.34 -30.68 23.81
C SER A 739 -3.02 -31.93 22.99
N ASP A 740 -3.87 -32.94 23.01
CA ASP A 740 -3.76 -34.17 22.22
C ASP A 740 -4.69 -34.18 21.00
N GLY A 741 -5.45 -33.10 20.78
CA GLY A 741 -6.40 -32.97 19.67
C GLY A 741 -7.69 -33.78 19.84
N SER A 742 -7.93 -34.41 20.99
CA SER A 742 -9.10 -35.27 21.25
C SER A 742 -10.46 -34.56 21.10
N THR A 743 -10.49 -33.22 21.19
CA THR A 743 -11.71 -32.41 21.07
C THR A 743 -12.02 -31.93 19.65
N ILE A 744 -11.12 -32.14 18.68
CA ILE A 744 -11.33 -31.75 17.27
C ILE A 744 -12.61 -32.37 16.66
N PRO A 745 -12.92 -33.68 16.86
CA PRO A 745 -14.16 -34.26 16.32
C PRO A 745 -15.43 -33.63 16.92
N ALA A 746 -15.41 -33.28 18.21
CA ALA A 746 -16.53 -32.63 18.88
C ALA A 746 -16.78 -31.21 18.32
N LEU A 747 -15.70 -30.45 18.10
CA LEU A 747 -15.76 -29.15 17.42
C LEU A 747 -16.41 -29.29 16.03
N LYS A 748 -15.88 -30.19 15.18
CA LYS A 748 -16.38 -30.38 13.81
C LYS A 748 -17.84 -30.79 13.79
N THR A 749 -18.26 -31.64 14.72
CA THR A 749 -19.67 -32.03 14.88
C THR A 749 -20.55 -30.84 15.23
N SER A 750 -20.13 -30.01 16.19
CA SER A 750 -20.88 -28.83 16.61
C SER A 750 -20.97 -27.78 15.49
N LEU A 751 -19.86 -27.49 14.80
CA LEU A 751 -19.83 -26.59 13.64
C LEU A 751 -20.77 -27.05 12.53
N ASN A 752 -20.69 -28.34 12.16
CA ASN A 752 -21.51 -28.92 11.09
C ASN A 752 -23.00 -29.03 11.46
N SER A 753 -23.35 -28.96 12.75
CA SER A 753 -24.75 -28.86 13.18
C SER A 753 -25.41 -27.52 12.84
N GLY A 754 -24.63 -26.51 12.43
CA GLY A 754 -25.15 -25.23 11.96
C GLY A 754 -25.70 -24.35 13.09
N LYS A 755 -24.90 -24.12 14.15
CA LYS A 755 -25.25 -23.22 15.26
C LYS A 755 -25.63 -21.82 14.77
N PHE A 756 -26.46 -21.11 15.52
CA PHE A 756 -26.77 -19.71 15.22
C PHE A 756 -25.51 -18.84 15.28
N ILE A 757 -24.73 -19.01 16.35
CA ILE A 757 -23.49 -18.28 16.61
C ILE A 757 -22.38 -19.24 17.06
N VAL A 758 -21.18 -18.99 16.57
CA VAL A 758 -19.94 -19.68 16.95
C VAL A 758 -19.00 -18.63 17.51
N ASN A 759 -18.55 -18.84 18.75
CA ASN A 759 -17.54 -18.02 19.39
C ASN A 759 -16.24 -18.82 19.53
N TRP A 760 -15.13 -18.18 19.18
CA TRP A 760 -13.79 -18.61 19.56
C TRP A 760 -13.20 -17.61 20.55
N ALA A 761 -12.61 -18.13 21.62
CA ALA A 761 -11.94 -17.40 22.69
C ALA A 761 -10.56 -18.04 22.92
N GLY A 762 -9.49 -17.42 22.43
CA GLY A 762 -8.19 -18.07 22.53
C GLY A 762 -7.07 -17.44 21.71
N HIS A 763 -5.93 -18.12 21.65
CA HIS A 763 -4.85 -17.75 20.74
C HIS A 763 -5.23 -18.04 19.29
N GLY A 764 -4.63 -17.29 18.39
CA GLY A 764 -4.83 -17.40 16.97
C GLY A 764 -3.70 -16.74 16.19
N SER A 765 -3.65 -17.07 14.92
CA SER A 765 -2.81 -16.41 13.91
C SER A 765 -3.68 -16.19 12.67
N PHE A 766 -3.10 -15.88 11.52
CA PHE A 766 -3.83 -15.67 10.27
C PHE A 766 -4.73 -16.86 9.87
N GLY A 767 -4.35 -18.09 10.25
CA GLY A 767 -4.97 -19.31 9.73
C GLY A 767 -5.26 -20.44 10.74
N VAL A 768 -5.15 -20.19 12.05
CA VAL A 768 -5.33 -21.25 13.07
C VAL A 768 -6.06 -20.78 14.33
N TRP A 769 -6.68 -21.74 15.04
CA TRP A 769 -7.17 -21.61 16.42
C TRP A 769 -6.32 -22.46 17.38
N GLY A 770 -5.64 -21.80 18.32
CA GLY A 770 -4.81 -22.41 19.36
C GLY A 770 -3.35 -21.97 19.34
N PHE A 771 -2.67 -22.05 20.49
CA PHE A 771 -1.28 -21.58 20.64
C PHE A 771 -0.21 -22.55 20.08
N SER A 772 -0.52 -23.83 19.93
CA SER A 772 0.41 -24.87 19.49
C SER A 772 -0.29 -26.05 18.84
N ASN A 773 0.47 -26.84 18.06
CA ASN A 773 0.00 -28.08 17.45
C ASN A 773 -0.28 -29.15 18.53
N PRO A 774 -1.39 -29.91 18.45
CA PRO A 774 -2.47 -29.79 17.46
C PRO A 774 -3.33 -28.56 17.68
N TYR A 775 -3.55 -27.82 16.59
CA TYR A 775 -4.49 -26.72 16.51
C TYR A 775 -5.92 -27.26 16.53
N LEU A 776 -6.85 -26.51 17.11
CA LEU A 776 -8.26 -26.93 17.17
C LEU A 776 -8.92 -26.86 15.78
N MET A 777 -8.50 -25.89 14.96
CA MET A 777 -8.95 -25.68 13.59
C MET A 777 -7.88 -24.95 12.78
N THR A 778 -7.78 -25.26 11.48
CA THR A 778 -6.81 -24.68 10.53
C THR A 778 -7.49 -24.30 9.20
N LEU A 779 -6.82 -23.51 8.33
CA LEU A 779 -7.37 -23.14 7.02
C LEU A 779 -7.85 -24.35 6.18
N PRO A 780 -7.09 -25.46 6.04
CA PRO A 780 -7.55 -26.63 5.29
C PRO A 780 -8.78 -27.34 5.86
N ASP A 781 -9.12 -27.12 7.14
CA ASP A 781 -10.34 -27.68 7.73
C ASP A 781 -11.60 -26.95 7.25
N ILE A 782 -11.52 -25.66 6.93
CA ILE A 782 -12.68 -24.78 6.68
C ILE A 782 -13.49 -25.20 5.43
N PRO A 783 -12.89 -25.50 4.26
CA PRO A 783 -13.65 -25.92 3.08
C PRO A 783 -14.45 -27.22 3.29
N ASN A 784 -14.12 -28.01 4.33
CA ASN A 784 -14.78 -29.27 4.66
C ASN A 784 -15.99 -29.11 5.59
N LEU A 785 -16.35 -27.88 5.99
CA LEU A 785 -17.54 -27.63 6.80
C LEU A 785 -18.82 -27.87 5.98
N THR A 786 -19.78 -28.57 6.58
CA THR A 786 -20.98 -29.06 5.89
C THR A 786 -22.28 -28.36 6.29
N ASN A 787 -22.21 -27.28 7.08
CA ASN A 787 -23.35 -26.45 7.49
C ASN A 787 -23.88 -25.53 6.37
N THR A 788 -23.87 -25.99 5.11
CA THR A 788 -24.18 -25.19 3.91
C THR A 788 -25.59 -24.59 3.89
N THR A 789 -26.56 -25.25 4.53
CA THR A 789 -27.95 -24.79 4.63
C THR A 789 -28.24 -24.00 5.91
N SER A 790 -27.27 -23.95 6.83
CA SER A 790 -27.40 -23.31 8.14
C SER A 790 -26.07 -22.63 8.53
N PRO A 791 -25.61 -21.62 7.74
CA PRO A 791 -24.37 -20.91 8.04
C PRO A 791 -24.46 -20.17 9.38
N SER A 792 -23.32 -19.96 10.04
CA SER A 792 -23.27 -19.39 11.39
C SER A 792 -22.65 -17.99 11.41
N ILE A 793 -22.99 -17.18 12.40
CA ILE A 793 -22.23 -15.96 12.70
C ILE A 793 -21.00 -16.37 13.52
N PHE A 794 -19.80 -15.91 13.14
CA PHE A 794 -18.57 -16.18 13.87
C PHE A 794 -18.09 -14.93 14.62
N THR A 795 -17.90 -15.04 15.93
CA THR A 795 -17.25 -14.03 16.76
C THR A 795 -15.91 -14.58 17.25
N MET A 796 -14.81 -14.11 16.67
CA MET A 796 -13.46 -14.63 16.94
C MET A 796 -12.70 -13.64 17.81
N LEU A 797 -12.74 -13.88 19.13
CA LEU A 797 -11.99 -13.12 20.13
C LEU A 797 -10.56 -13.67 20.20
N THR A 798 -9.79 -13.31 19.18
CA THR A 798 -8.43 -13.79 18.93
C THR A 798 -7.67 -12.85 18.00
N CYS A 799 -6.36 -13.03 17.92
CA CYS A 799 -5.46 -12.25 17.06
C CYS A 799 -5.53 -12.69 15.59
N LEU A 800 -5.36 -11.75 14.65
CA LEU A 800 -5.02 -11.93 13.24
C LEU A 800 -5.94 -12.78 12.34
N ASN A 801 -6.99 -13.42 12.88
CA ASN A 801 -7.94 -14.23 12.09
C ASN A 801 -8.65 -13.43 10.99
N GLY A 802 -8.72 -12.10 11.10
CA GLY A 802 -9.29 -11.19 10.10
C GLY A 802 -8.26 -10.45 9.24
N TYR A 803 -6.98 -10.82 9.24
CA TYR A 803 -5.91 -10.12 8.51
C TYR A 803 -6.00 -10.29 6.98
N PHE A 804 -7.00 -9.65 6.38
CA PHE A 804 -7.34 -9.79 4.95
C PHE A 804 -6.36 -9.09 4.00
N ILE A 805 -5.39 -8.33 4.52
CA ILE A 805 -4.39 -7.61 3.71
C ILE A 805 -3.17 -8.46 3.33
N ARG A 806 -3.20 -9.76 3.65
CA ARG A 806 -2.07 -10.68 3.45
C ARG A 806 -1.87 -11.01 1.97
N GLN A 807 -0.65 -10.81 1.48
CA GLN A 807 -0.29 -11.07 0.07
C GLN A 807 -0.25 -12.57 -0.28
N THR A 808 0.12 -13.42 0.69
CA THR A 808 0.50 -14.82 0.44
C THR A 808 -0.63 -15.82 0.68
N GLY A 809 -1.85 -15.34 0.93
CA GLY A 809 -3.04 -16.17 1.04
C GLY A 809 -4.06 -15.61 2.01
N ASP A 810 -5.28 -16.15 1.92
CA ASP A 810 -6.43 -15.71 2.67
C ASP A 810 -6.28 -15.95 4.19
N SER A 811 -6.88 -15.05 4.97
CA SER A 811 -7.07 -15.21 6.41
C SER A 811 -8.15 -16.24 6.76
N PHE A 812 -8.24 -16.60 8.04
CA PHE A 812 -9.23 -17.53 8.58
C PHE A 812 -10.66 -17.04 8.31
N ALA A 813 -10.91 -15.76 8.56
CA ALA A 813 -12.21 -15.14 8.35
C ALA A 813 -12.59 -15.09 6.86
N GLU A 814 -11.65 -14.80 5.97
CA GLU A 814 -11.88 -14.83 4.52
C GLU A 814 -12.24 -16.24 4.05
N THR A 815 -11.45 -17.24 4.44
CA THR A 815 -11.68 -18.64 4.06
C THR A 815 -13.05 -19.12 4.54
N LEU A 816 -13.48 -18.69 5.73
CA LEU A 816 -14.82 -18.97 6.28
C LEU A 816 -15.94 -18.37 5.42
N ILE A 817 -15.79 -17.15 4.91
CA ILE A 817 -16.82 -16.51 4.08
C ILE A 817 -16.78 -16.98 2.62
N LYS A 818 -15.60 -17.36 2.09
CA LYS A 818 -15.42 -17.88 0.72
C LYS A 818 -15.86 -19.35 0.56
N SER A 819 -15.90 -20.12 1.65
CA SER A 819 -16.32 -21.52 1.63
C SER A 819 -17.84 -21.72 1.50
N ASN A 820 -18.27 -22.86 0.93
CA ASN A 820 -19.69 -23.22 0.81
C ASN A 820 -20.39 -23.37 2.17
N GLY A 821 -19.71 -24.00 3.13
CA GLY A 821 -20.12 -24.02 4.55
C GLY A 821 -19.53 -22.82 5.31
N GLY A 822 -19.43 -22.95 6.63
CA GLY A 822 -18.77 -21.96 7.48
C GLY A 822 -19.65 -20.78 7.83
N ALA A 823 -19.12 -19.57 7.63
CA ALA A 823 -19.67 -18.34 8.18
C ALA A 823 -20.58 -17.60 7.20
N VAL A 824 -21.70 -17.07 7.68
CA VAL A 824 -22.44 -15.99 6.99
C VAL A 824 -21.75 -14.64 7.18
N ALA A 825 -21.11 -14.46 8.33
CA ALA A 825 -20.30 -13.32 8.68
C ALA A 825 -19.28 -13.72 9.75
N ALA A 826 -18.10 -13.12 9.70
CA ALA A 826 -17.02 -13.32 10.67
C ALA A 826 -16.56 -11.96 11.20
N TRP A 827 -16.58 -11.79 12.51
CA TRP A 827 -16.06 -10.61 13.19
C TRP A 827 -14.75 -10.96 13.89
N ALA A 828 -13.64 -10.36 13.43
CA ALA A 828 -12.29 -10.81 13.75
C ALA A 828 -11.28 -9.67 13.72
N SER A 829 -10.19 -9.82 14.49
CA SER A 829 -9.09 -8.86 14.52
C SER A 829 -8.19 -8.98 13.28
N THR A 830 -7.81 -7.84 12.71
CA THR A 830 -6.74 -7.70 11.72
C THR A 830 -5.36 -7.63 12.39
N THR A 831 -5.24 -7.46 13.71
CA THR A 831 -3.94 -7.34 14.41
C THR A 831 -3.85 -8.25 15.65
N GLU A 832 -2.70 -8.25 16.32
CA GLU A 832 -2.55 -8.78 17.68
C GLU A 832 -3.18 -7.83 18.70
N THR A 833 -3.75 -8.33 19.78
CA THR A 833 -4.48 -7.51 20.77
C THR A 833 -4.61 -8.19 22.12
N PHE A 834 -5.02 -7.41 23.14
CA PHE A 834 -5.17 -7.88 24.51
C PHE A 834 -6.57 -8.47 24.79
N PRO A 835 -6.65 -9.64 25.46
CA PRO A 835 -7.90 -10.39 25.62
C PRO A 835 -8.94 -9.74 26.55
N ASP A 836 -8.52 -8.94 27.53
CA ASP A 836 -9.41 -8.20 28.44
C ASP A 836 -10.28 -7.16 27.70
N VAL A 837 -9.69 -6.48 26.73
CA VAL A 837 -10.39 -5.52 25.87
C VAL A 837 -11.37 -6.24 24.94
N GLN A 838 -10.97 -7.39 24.41
CA GLN A 838 -11.83 -8.24 23.57
C GLN A 838 -13.06 -8.76 24.33
N GLN A 839 -12.86 -9.18 25.59
CA GLN A 839 -13.94 -9.65 26.45
C GLN A 839 -15.02 -8.58 26.65
N SER A 840 -14.61 -7.33 26.85
CA SER A 840 -15.53 -6.21 27.09
C SER A 840 -16.52 -5.99 25.94
N MET A 841 -16.01 -5.93 24.71
CA MET A 841 -16.86 -5.82 23.51
C MET A 841 -17.68 -7.10 23.26
N GLY A 842 -17.11 -8.29 23.56
CA GLY A 842 -17.80 -9.57 23.43
C GLY A 842 -19.05 -9.63 24.32
N ILE A 843 -18.91 -9.30 25.61
CA ILE A 843 -20.04 -9.24 26.55
C ILE A 843 -21.12 -8.29 26.02
N ARG A 844 -20.74 -7.09 25.57
CA ARG A 844 -21.70 -6.10 25.03
C ARG A 844 -22.42 -6.63 23.78
N PHE A 845 -21.71 -7.28 22.87
CA PHE A 845 -22.28 -7.89 21.67
C PHE A 845 -23.34 -8.94 22.02
N PHE A 846 -23.01 -9.92 22.87
CA PHE A 846 -23.94 -10.99 23.24
C PHE A 846 -25.15 -10.47 24.04
N ASN A 847 -24.94 -9.47 24.90
CA ASN A 847 -26.00 -8.79 25.63
C ASN A 847 -27.03 -8.14 24.67
N LYS A 848 -26.55 -7.41 23.67
CA LYS A 848 -27.42 -6.74 22.70
C LYS A 848 -28.08 -7.71 21.74
N LEU A 849 -27.37 -8.75 21.32
CA LEU A 849 -27.95 -9.85 20.54
C LEU A 849 -29.14 -10.48 21.29
N ASN A 850 -28.97 -10.78 22.58
CA ASN A 850 -30.06 -11.28 23.41
C ASN A 850 -31.23 -10.29 23.50
N SER A 851 -30.94 -9.00 23.75
CA SER A 851 -32.00 -7.98 23.86
C SER A 851 -32.88 -7.90 22.61
N GLY A 852 -32.32 -8.17 21.42
CA GLY A 852 -32.99 -8.04 20.13
C GLY A 852 -33.38 -6.60 19.76
N SER A 853 -32.90 -5.60 20.51
CA SER A 853 -33.16 -4.18 20.24
C SER A 853 -32.40 -3.65 19.03
N ILE A 854 -31.27 -4.28 18.69
CA ILE A 854 -30.48 -4.00 17.50
C ILE A 854 -30.56 -5.24 16.61
N THR A 855 -31.15 -5.09 15.43
CA THR A 855 -31.52 -6.23 14.56
C THR A 855 -30.53 -6.48 13.43
N ARG A 856 -29.51 -5.62 13.27
CA ARG A 856 -28.52 -5.68 12.18
C ARG A 856 -27.12 -5.89 12.74
N LEU A 857 -26.34 -6.75 12.09
CA LEU A 857 -25.03 -7.16 12.59
C LEU A 857 -24.04 -5.98 12.67
N GLY A 858 -23.99 -5.12 11.65
CA GLY A 858 -23.10 -3.96 11.65
C GLY A 858 -23.40 -2.98 12.78
N ASP A 859 -24.68 -2.74 13.06
CA ASP A 859 -25.10 -1.88 14.18
C ASP A 859 -24.76 -2.50 15.55
N LEU A 860 -24.86 -3.82 15.67
CA LEU A 860 -24.44 -4.54 16.88
C LEU A 860 -22.94 -4.42 17.13
N ILE A 861 -22.13 -4.54 16.09
CA ILE A 861 -20.68 -4.41 16.18
C ILE A 861 -20.31 -2.97 16.54
N LYS A 862 -20.92 -1.97 15.90
CA LYS A 862 -20.73 -0.56 16.27
C LYS A 862 -21.05 -0.31 17.75
N ASP A 863 -22.19 -0.79 18.24
CA ASP A 863 -22.57 -0.63 19.65
C ASP A 863 -21.60 -1.38 20.59
N ALA A 864 -21.15 -2.58 20.21
CA ALA A 864 -20.19 -3.36 20.99
C ALA A 864 -18.85 -2.64 21.15
N LYS A 865 -18.38 -1.93 20.12
CA LYS A 865 -17.13 -1.17 20.18
C LYS A 865 -17.19 0.06 21.11
N THR A 866 -18.39 0.60 21.40
CA THR A 866 -18.55 1.77 22.28
C THR A 866 -18.12 1.54 23.73
N VAL A 867 -18.05 0.28 24.17
CA VAL A 867 -17.63 -0.08 25.53
C VAL A 867 -16.15 -0.42 25.65
N VAL A 868 -15.40 -0.36 24.53
CA VAL A 868 -13.96 -0.62 24.51
C VAL A 868 -13.24 0.50 25.29
N PRO A 869 -12.57 0.18 26.42
CA PRO A 869 -11.91 1.16 27.26
C PRO A 869 -10.54 1.55 26.70
N GLY A 870 -10.39 2.82 26.28
CA GLY A 870 -9.14 3.33 25.72
C GLY A 870 -8.72 2.67 24.40
N GLY A 871 -7.93 3.39 23.61
CA GLY A 871 -7.18 2.85 22.47
C GLY A 871 -7.95 2.64 21.17
N ASP A 872 -7.27 2.95 20.09
CA ASP A 872 -7.72 2.73 18.71
C ASP A 872 -7.52 1.28 18.26
N ASP A 873 -6.63 0.52 18.92
CA ASP A 873 -6.23 -0.83 18.52
C ASP A 873 -7.42 -1.76 18.30
N VAL A 874 -8.24 -1.99 19.34
CA VAL A 874 -9.40 -2.91 19.23
C VAL A 874 -10.53 -2.29 18.42
N ARG A 875 -10.72 -0.97 18.50
CA ARG A 875 -11.84 -0.34 17.79
C ARG A 875 -11.62 -0.36 16.28
N LEU A 876 -10.40 -0.10 15.81
CA LEU A 876 -10.07 0.01 14.40
C LEU A 876 -9.63 -1.32 13.77
N SER A 877 -9.11 -2.30 14.52
CA SER A 877 -8.66 -3.58 13.94
C SER A 877 -9.73 -4.67 13.86
N TRP A 878 -10.91 -4.49 14.47
CA TRP A 878 -11.96 -5.51 14.42
C TRP A 878 -12.84 -5.38 13.19
N ALA A 879 -12.44 -6.05 12.11
CA ALA A 879 -13.14 -6.05 10.85
C ALA A 879 -14.35 -6.99 10.85
N LEU A 880 -15.45 -6.53 10.23
CA LEU A 880 -16.58 -7.38 9.85
C LEU A 880 -16.34 -7.91 8.43
N LEU A 881 -15.98 -9.19 8.29
CA LEU A 881 -16.04 -9.88 7.02
C LEU A 881 -17.43 -10.47 6.82
N GLY A 882 -18.27 -9.77 6.06
CA GLY A 882 -19.68 -10.05 5.88
C GLY A 882 -20.49 -8.80 5.56
N ASP A 883 -21.80 -8.97 5.35
CA ASP A 883 -22.70 -7.86 5.08
C ASP A 883 -23.11 -7.16 6.39
N PRO A 884 -22.83 -5.85 6.59
CA PRO A 884 -23.23 -5.11 7.79
C PRO A 884 -24.76 -4.98 7.94
N MET A 885 -25.51 -5.12 6.84
CA MET A 885 -26.97 -5.13 6.84
C MET A 885 -27.56 -6.49 7.22
N LEU A 886 -26.74 -7.52 7.51
CA LEU A 886 -27.21 -8.85 7.91
C LEU A 886 -28.22 -8.74 9.06
N LYS A 887 -29.46 -9.22 8.83
CA LYS A 887 -30.48 -9.31 9.87
C LYS A 887 -30.17 -10.48 10.81
N VAL A 888 -30.08 -10.20 12.10
CA VAL A 888 -29.75 -11.23 13.12
C VAL A 888 -30.90 -11.54 14.07
N ARG A 889 -31.89 -10.65 14.22
CA ARG A 889 -33.11 -10.88 15.03
C ARG A 889 -34.34 -10.24 14.43
#